data_AF-A0A7C4JVV4-F1
#
_entry.id   AF-A0A7C4JVV4-F1
#
_cell.length_a   1.000
_cell.length_b   1.000
_cell.length_c   1.000
_cell.angle_alpha   90.00
_cell.angle_beta   90.00
_cell.angle_gamma   90.00
#
_symmetry.space_group_name_H-M   'P 1'
#
loop_
_entity.id
_entity.type
_entity.pdbx_description
1 polymer ?
#
loop_
_entity_poly.entity_id
_entity_poly.type
_entity_poly.pdbx_seq_one_letter_code
_entity_poly.pdbx_strand_id
1 'polypeptide(L)'
;MQKFIIACCFLVAAIGLSALYQPFSTIQSPTIERVRTLYIEGLHHYQQALLSFEQALHNTESTPASWQKAFRQVRTTYKHIEFLLAYLDEENTRDFLNGPPLPSVNRVVAGVEVIEPSGMQVIEEILYAEDAAEQQSELLRLAQDLIMAYRPIMNTQIQLPLTDRQVMEAVRAGIFRITALGLTGFDTPASGMAIEESAASLQAMQQIVALYLPYCPQKPLADSIAANFVNCIDMMRQHPDFDSFDRINCIRNFLEPLYGQILRLHTALGIEYVFHVTKLSQPLEYLSPSMFSEKTFNDHYYAGIGAREEKPVAVELGRLLFFDPILSANNQRACASCHQPEKGFTDGLPKSLAIDFTGTVGRNAPTVINSIIADKFFYDLRADRIESQAEHVILNPQEFNTDYFEILDKINQSATYRALFWEAFGHAPNVPGLIRALAAYIRSLKSFNSPVDRYLRGEDVSLDPKVMLGFNLFMGKALCGTCHFAPTFSGLVPPQFKENESEVIGVPVSPFAIPLQLDPDLGRYANGRPRDRAEHFRHSFKTPTVRNVALTAPYMHNGAYPTLESVVDFYNRGGGAGLGLQVPHQTLPFDHLNLTEGEQEALVRFMEALTDTAGMTARPARLPAFDHPSDWNRRAIGGSY
;
A
#
# COMPACT_ATOMS: atom_id res chain seq x y z
N MET A 1 50.81 30.94 6.18
CA MET A 1 49.36 30.99 6.50
C MET A 1 48.55 29.86 5.81
N GLN A 2 49.16 28.69 5.55
CA GLN A 2 48.51 27.61 4.77
C GLN A 2 48.61 26.23 5.42
N LYS A 3 49.19 26.13 6.63
CA LYS A 3 49.27 24.89 7.42
C LYS A 3 48.37 24.86 8.66
N PHE A 4 47.64 25.95 8.94
CA PHE A 4 46.72 26.05 10.09
C PHE A 4 45.24 25.86 9.73
N ILE A 5 44.87 25.86 8.44
CA ILE A 5 43.47 25.74 8.00
C ILE A 5 43.05 24.27 7.83
N ILE A 6 43.99 23.36 7.54
CA ILE A 6 43.69 21.94 7.35
C ILE A 6 43.40 21.23 8.70
N ALA A 7 43.96 21.71 9.81
CA ALA A 7 43.72 21.13 11.14
C ALA A 7 42.32 21.44 11.71
N CYS A 8 41.67 22.54 11.31
CA CYS A 8 40.31 22.87 11.76
C CYS A 8 39.22 22.10 10.99
N CYS A 9 39.44 21.74 9.72
CA CYS A 9 38.45 20.98 8.95
C CYS A 9 38.38 19.50 9.38
N PHE A 10 39.48 18.91 9.85
CA PHE A 10 39.46 17.54 10.38
C PHE A 10 38.86 17.45 11.80
N LEU A 11 38.92 18.52 12.60
CA LEU A 11 38.25 18.52 13.91
C LEU A 11 36.72 18.67 13.78
N VAL A 12 36.23 19.46 12.80
CA VAL A 12 34.79 19.63 12.57
C VAL A 12 34.17 18.39 11.90
N ALA A 13 34.90 17.68 11.04
CA ALA A 13 34.44 16.40 10.47
C ALA A 13 34.47 15.24 11.49
N ALA A 14 35.40 15.27 12.46
CA ALA A 14 35.44 14.28 13.53
C ALA A 14 34.32 14.48 14.58
N ILE A 15 33.90 15.72 14.83
CA ILE A 15 32.78 16.04 15.74
C ILE A 15 31.42 15.63 15.13
N GLY A 16 31.30 15.59 13.79
CA GLY A 16 30.10 15.10 13.10
C GLY A 16 29.96 13.58 13.03
N LEU A 17 31.06 12.82 13.13
CA LEU A 17 31.07 11.35 13.09
C LEU A 17 31.15 10.69 14.46
N SER A 18 31.61 11.41 15.49
CA SER A 18 31.59 10.92 16.88
C SER A 18 30.22 10.99 17.55
N ALA A 19 29.23 11.64 16.93
CA ALA A 19 27.84 11.64 17.41
C ALA A 19 27.07 10.34 17.06
N LEU A 20 27.63 9.48 16.21
CA LEU A 20 27.00 8.23 15.75
C LEU A 20 27.45 6.97 16.52
N TYR A 21 28.31 7.13 17.51
CA TYR A 21 28.74 6.04 18.40
C TYR A 21 28.65 6.50 19.86
N GLN A 22 27.47 6.93 20.30
CA GLN A 22 27.16 6.74 21.71
C GLN A 22 26.86 5.25 21.91
N PRO A 23 27.53 4.55 22.85
CA PRO A 23 27.13 3.20 23.21
C PRO A 23 25.66 3.26 23.63
N PHE A 24 24.80 2.49 22.96
CA PHE A 24 23.38 2.41 23.31
C PHE A 24 23.28 2.10 24.81
N SER A 25 22.68 3.01 25.56
CA SER A 25 22.29 2.71 26.92
C SER A 25 21.05 1.83 26.82
N THR A 26 21.09 0.60 27.32
CA THR A 26 19.85 0.01 27.80
C THR A 26 19.28 1.01 28.78
N ILE A 27 18.07 1.51 28.52
CA ILE A 27 17.39 2.31 29.52
C ILE A 27 17.30 1.37 30.73
N GLN A 28 18.08 1.63 31.78
CA GLN A 28 17.94 0.92 33.05
C GLN A 28 16.67 1.42 33.72
N SER A 29 15.52 1.10 33.13
CA SER A 29 14.21 1.57 33.55
C SER A 29 13.27 0.39 33.72
N PRO A 30 12.41 0.40 34.76
CA PRO A 30 11.28 -0.51 34.87
C PRO A 30 10.21 -0.27 33.79
N THR A 31 10.43 0.61 32.80
CA THR A 31 9.46 0.94 31.74
C THR A 31 9.00 -0.31 31.01
N ILE A 32 9.91 -1.13 30.50
CA ILE A 32 9.52 -2.29 29.67
C ILE A 32 8.69 -3.31 30.46
N GLU A 33 9.00 -3.52 31.74
CA GLU A 33 8.21 -4.37 32.63
C GLU A 33 6.81 -3.80 32.85
N ARG A 34 6.68 -2.48 33.03
CA ARG A 34 5.37 -1.83 33.15
C ARG A 34 4.56 -1.92 31.85
N VAL A 35 5.20 -1.75 30.70
CA VAL A 35 4.55 -1.95 29.39
C VAL A 35 4.06 -3.40 29.26
N ARG A 36 4.90 -4.38 29.64
CA ARG A 36 4.53 -5.80 29.65
C ARG A 36 3.33 -6.06 30.56
N THR A 37 3.30 -5.48 31.77
CA THR A 37 2.16 -5.60 32.69
C THR A 37 0.88 -5.07 32.05
N LEU A 38 0.89 -3.85 31.50
CA LEU A 38 -0.27 -3.26 30.86
C LEU A 38 -0.75 -4.06 29.65
N TYR A 39 0.18 -4.60 28.84
CA TYR A 39 -0.17 -5.45 27.70
C TYR A 39 -0.83 -6.76 28.15
N ILE A 40 -0.29 -7.43 29.17
CA ILE A 40 -0.87 -8.67 29.72
C ILE A 40 -2.24 -8.41 30.33
N GLU A 41 -2.40 -7.31 31.09
CA GLU A 41 -3.72 -6.90 31.61
C GLU A 41 -4.71 -6.66 30.47
N GLY A 42 -4.29 -5.99 29.40
CA GLY A 42 -5.09 -5.81 28.18
C GLY A 42 -5.52 -7.13 27.54
N LEU A 43 -4.60 -8.10 27.44
CA LEU A 43 -4.90 -9.44 26.90
C LEU A 43 -5.96 -10.16 27.75
N HIS A 44 -5.90 -10.05 29.08
CA HIS A 44 -6.92 -10.58 29.98
C HIS A 44 -8.26 -9.84 29.84
N HIS A 45 -8.25 -8.51 29.73
CA HIS A 45 -9.49 -7.74 29.51
C HIS A 45 -10.19 -8.12 28.21
N TYR A 46 -9.44 -8.30 27.12
CA TYR A 46 -9.99 -8.77 25.85
C TYR A 46 -10.58 -10.19 25.98
N GLN A 47 -9.89 -11.10 26.68
CA GLN A 47 -10.43 -12.43 26.99
C GLN A 47 -11.78 -12.36 27.72
N GLN A 48 -11.87 -11.51 28.75
CA GLN A 48 -13.11 -11.34 29.52
C GLN A 48 -14.23 -10.73 28.68
N ALA A 49 -13.91 -9.80 27.77
CA ALA A 49 -14.88 -9.22 26.85
C ALA A 49 -15.45 -10.29 25.89
N LEU A 50 -14.60 -11.16 25.34
CA LEU A 50 -15.03 -12.27 24.49
C LEU A 50 -16.00 -13.22 25.21
N LEU A 51 -15.66 -13.63 26.44
CA LEU A 51 -16.52 -14.49 27.26
C LEU A 51 -17.84 -13.80 27.62
N SER A 52 -17.82 -12.49 27.86
CA SER A 52 -19.02 -11.71 28.15
C SER A 52 -19.94 -11.61 26.92
N PHE A 53 -19.36 -11.51 25.72
CA PHE A 53 -20.10 -11.52 24.46
C PHE A 53 -20.75 -12.88 24.20
N GLU A 54 -20.01 -13.98 24.36
CA GLU A 54 -20.56 -15.34 24.28
C GLU A 54 -21.71 -15.54 25.28
N GLN A 55 -21.54 -15.09 26.53
CA GLN A 55 -22.59 -15.16 27.55
C GLN A 55 -23.83 -14.34 27.16
N ALA A 56 -23.66 -13.17 26.55
CA ALA A 56 -24.76 -12.36 26.06
C ALA A 56 -25.55 -13.09 24.97
N LEU A 57 -24.87 -13.79 24.05
CA LEU A 57 -25.50 -14.60 23.00
C LEU A 57 -26.23 -15.83 23.55
N HIS A 58 -25.79 -16.42 24.66
CA HIS A 58 -26.48 -17.55 25.27
C HIS A 58 -27.78 -17.19 26.02
N ASN A 59 -27.90 -15.94 26.48
CA ASN A 59 -29.02 -15.54 27.31
C ASN A 59 -30.32 -15.44 26.48
N THR A 60 -31.34 -16.22 26.82
CA THR A 60 -32.63 -16.24 26.10
C THR A 60 -33.43 -14.94 26.21
N GLU A 61 -33.10 -14.07 27.16
CA GLU A 61 -33.73 -12.75 27.34
C GLU A 61 -32.96 -11.61 26.65
N SER A 62 -31.82 -11.92 26.03
CA SER A 62 -30.98 -10.94 25.35
C SER A 62 -31.56 -10.53 23.99
N THR A 63 -31.15 -9.36 23.51
CA THR A 63 -31.56 -8.78 22.23
C THR A 63 -30.34 -8.44 21.37
N PRO A 64 -30.47 -8.27 20.04
CA PRO A 64 -29.38 -7.79 19.19
C PRO A 64 -28.69 -6.54 19.73
N ALA A 65 -29.45 -5.57 20.28
CA ALA A 65 -28.88 -4.38 20.91
C ALA A 65 -27.97 -4.69 22.12
N SER A 66 -28.31 -5.70 22.92
CA SER A 66 -27.47 -6.15 24.03
C SER A 66 -26.21 -6.87 23.56
N TRP A 67 -26.29 -7.63 22.46
CA TRP A 67 -25.14 -8.29 21.83
C TRP A 67 -24.19 -7.26 21.22
N GLN A 68 -24.72 -6.28 20.49
CA GLN A 68 -23.97 -5.13 19.95
C GLN A 68 -23.22 -4.38 21.05
N LYS A 69 -23.86 -4.13 22.20
CA LYS A 69 -23.20 -3.52 23.36
C LYS A 69 -22.04 -4.35 23.90
N ALA A 70 -22.23 -5.67 24.04
CA ALA A 70 -21.17 -6.57 24.51
C ALA A 70 -20.03 -6.68 23.47
N PHE A 71 -20.36 -6.73 22.19
CA PHE A 71 -19.39 -6.75 21.10
C PHE A 71 -18.59 -5.45 21.00
N ARG A 72 -19.20 -4.28 21.22
CA ARG A 72 -18.48 -3.00 21.32
C ARG A 72 -17.38 -3.05 22.40
N GLN A 73 -17.61 -3.78 23.50
CA GLN A 73 -16.58 -4.00 24.52
C GLN A 73 -15.45 -4.91 24.01
N VAL A 74 -15.77 -5.98 23.27
CA VAL A 74 -14.79 -6.83 22.57
C VAL A 74 -13.88 -5.98 21.68
N ARG A 75 -14.48 -5.18 20.80
CA ARG A 75 -13.77 -4.27 19.90
C ARG A 75 -12.89 -3.27 20.63
N THR A 76 -13.46 -2.58 21.63
CA THR A 76 -12.71 -1.56 22.41
C THR A 76 -11.52 -2.18 23.14
N THR A 77 -11.69 -3.34 23.78
CA THR A 77 -10.59 -4.02 24.49
C THR A 77 -9.54 -4.57 23.54
N TYR A 78 -9.92 -5.08 22.37
CA TYR A 78 -8.98 -5.44 21.32
C TYR A 78 -8.14 -4.25 20.86
N LYS A 79 -8.76 -3.08 20.63
CA LYS A 79 -8.04 -1.87 20.20
C LYS A 79 -7.01 -1.39 21.22
N HIS A 80 -7.14 -1.74 22.50
CA HIS A 80 -6.12 -1.43 23.51
C HIS A 80 -4.84 -2.28 23.40
N ILE A 81 -4.92 -3.46 22.78
CA ILE A 81 -3.78 -4.37 22.60
C ILE A 81 -3.30 -4.47 21.15
N GLU A 82 -4.13 -4.04 20.20
CA GLU A 82 -3.95 -4.25 18.76
C GLU A 82 -2.58 -3.81 18.25
N PHE A 83 -2.09 -2.63 18.60
CA PHE A 83 -0.85 -2.10 18.01
C PHE A 83 0.38 -2.97 18.36
N LEU A 84 0.42 -3.55 19.57
CA LEU A 84 1.47 -4.50 19.98
C LEU A 84 1.20 -5.87 19.38
N LEU A 85 -0.04 -6.36 19.48
CA LEU A 85 -0.39 -7.69 19.00
C LEU A 85 -0.18 -7.85 17.49
N ALA A 86 -0.67 -6.89 16.69
CA ALA A 86 -0.50 -6.87 15.24
C ALA A 86 0.97 -6.69 14.81
N TYR A 87 1.80 -6.05 15.64
CA TYR A 87 3.22 -5.92 15.39
C TYR A 87 3.99 -7.21 15.68
N LEU A 88 3.63 -7.89 16.77
CA LEU A 88 4.30 -9.12 17.23
C LEU A 88 3.80 -10.38 16.52
N ASP A 89 2.55 -10.38 16.06
CA ASP A 89 1.85 -11.53 15.50
C ASP A 89 0.83 -11.09 14.43
N GLU A 90 1.38 -10.57 13.32
CA GLU A 90 0.64 -10.04 12.17
C GLU A 90 -0.37 -11.05 11.61
N GLU A 91 0.09 -12.26 11.31
CA GLU A 91 -0.70 -13.29 10.62
C GLU A 91 -1.91 -13.72 11.45
N ASN A 92 -1.72 -14.04 12.74
CA ASN A 92 -2.85 -14.47 13.55
C ASN A 92 -3.84 -13.35 13.81
N THR A 93 -3.34 -12.10 13.94
CA THR A 93 -4.19 -10.93 14.11
C THR A 93 -5.06 -10.71 12.87
N ARG A 94 -4.46 -10.76 11.68
CA ARG A 94 -5.14 -10.56 10.41
C ARG A 94 -6.08 -11.71 10.08
N ASP A 95 -5.67 -12.96 10.24
CA ASP A 95 -6.40 -14.10 9.67
C ASP A 95 -7.46 -14.67 10.63
N PHE A 96 -7.30 -14.51 11.95
CA PHE A 96 -8.17 -15.17 12.94
C PHE A 96 -8.83 -14.24 13.95
N LEU A 97 -8.26 -13.06 14.23
CA LEU A 97 -8.85 -12.13 15.20
C LEU A 97 -9.73 -11.08 14.52
N ASN A 98 -9.16 -10.30 13.59
CA ASN A 98 -9.86 -9.23 12.90
C ASN A 98 -9.89 -9.46 11.38
N GLY A 99 -10.11 -10.70 10.96
CA GLY A 99 -10.11 -11.09 9.55
C GLY A 99 -11.23 -10.46 8.75
N PRO A 100 -10.96 -10.10 7.48
CA PRO A 100 -11.96 -9.51 6.61
C PRO A 100 -13.08 -10.52 6.29
N PRO A 101 -14.28 -10.06 5.94
CA PRO A 101 -15.39 -10.91 5.53
C PRO A 101 -15.23 -11.47 4.11
N LEU A 102 -14.00 -11.82 3.71
CA LEU A 102 -13.65 -12.34 2.41
C LEU A 102 -12.81 -13.61 2.53
N PRO A 103 -13.08 -14.64 1.71
CA PRO A 103 -12.29 -15.85 1.71
C PRO A 103 -10.87 -15.54 1.24
N SER A 104 -9.90 -16.24 1.79
CA SER A 104 -8.49 -16.12 1.40
C SER A 104 -7.89 -17.48 1.05
N VAL A 105 -6.70 -17.50 0.46
CA VAL A 105 -6.01 -18.76 0.15
C VAL A 105 -4.86 -19.00 1.13
N ASN A 106 -4.79 -20.21 1.68
CA ASN A 106 -3.70 -20.63 2.54
C ASN A 106 -2.36 -20.60 1.78
N ARG A 107 -1.43 -19.78 2.25
CA ARG A 107 -0.14 -19.55 1.57
C ARG A 107 0.92 -20.57 1.90
N VAL A 108 0.75 -21.31 2.99
CA VAL A 108 1.71 -22.30 3.47
C VAL A 108 1.56 -23.63 2.72
N VAL A 109 0.38 -23.86 2.13
CA VAL A 109 0.05 -25.08 1.40
C VAL A 109 0.21 -24.86 -0.11
N ALA A 110 0.68 -25.90 -0.82
CA ALA A 110 0.95 -25.83 -2.26
C ALA A 110 -0.32 -25.95 -3.13
N GLY A 111 -1.40 -26.51 -2.57
CA GLY A 111 -2.71 -26.67 -3.23
C GLY A 111 -3.59 -25.43 -3.13
N VAL A 112 -4.75 -25.50 -3.76
CA VAL A 112 -5.84 -24.51 -3.54
C VAL A 112 -6.56 -24.91 -2.26
N GLU A 113 -6.25 -24.21 -1.18
CA GLU A 113 -6.93 -24.34 0.10
C GLU A 113 -7.48 -22.97 0.48
N VAL A 114 -8.80 -22.88 0.58
CA VAL A 114 -9.50 -21.66 0.92
C VAL A 114 -9.69 -21.62 2.43
N ILE A 115 -9.30 -20.49 3.04
CA ILE A 115 -9.59 -20.17 4.43
C ILE A 115 -10.90 -19.39 4.40
N GLU A 116 -11.93 -19.95 5.06
CA GLU A 116 -13.23 -19.30 5.18
C GLU A 116 -13.12 -18.03 6.04
N PRO A 117 -13.92 -16.99 5.74
CA PRO A 117 -13.95 -15.77 6.55
C PRO A 117 -14.21 -16.07 8.02
N SER A 118 -13.42 -15.47 8.91
CA SER A 118 -13.63 -15.58 10.35
C SER A 118 -13.13 -14.33 11.09
N GLY A 119 -13.40 -14.26 12.39
CA GLY A 119 -12.98 -13.15 13.24
C GLY A 119 -14.02 -12.05 13.39
N MET A 120 -13.58 -10.93 13.97
CA MET A 120 -14.48 -9.87 14.41
C MET A 120 -15.23 -9.17 13.27
N GLN A 121 -14.65 -8.98 12.09
CA GLN A 121 -15.38 -8.29 11.00
C GLN A 121 -16.56 -9.13 10.49
N VAL A 122 -16.41 -10.45 10.41
CA VAL A 122 -17.51 -11.37 10.05
C VAL A 122 -18.62 -11.34 11.09
N ILE A 123 -18.26 -11.37 12.38
CA ILE A 123 -19.24 -11.26 13.47
C ILE A 123 -19.98 -9.92 13.36
N GLU A 124 -19.26 -8.83 13.08
CA GLU A 124 -19.83 -7.50 12.98
C GLU A 124 -20.85 -7.37 11.85
N GLU A 125 -20.55 -7.84 10.65
CA GLU A 125 -21.47 -7.83 9.51
C GLU A 125 -22.80 -8.52 9.86
N ILE A 126 -22.74 -9.71 10.46
CA ILE A 126 -23.94 -10.46 10.86
C ILE A 126 -24.67 -9.74 12.01
N LEU A 127 -23.94 -9.17 12.96
CA LEU A 127 -24.50 -8.55 14.17
C LEU A 127 -25.24 -7.24 13.90
N TYR A 128 -24.86 -6.53 12.84
CA TYR A 128 -25.47 -5.26 12.43
C TYR A 128 -26.43 -5.39 11.25
N ALA A 129 -26.60 -6.59 10.68
CA ALA A 129 -27.62 -6.89 9.69
C ALA A 129 -29.04 -6.84 10.28
N GLU A 130 -30.05 -6.58 9.43
CA GLU A 130 -31.46 -6.50 9.84
C GLU A 130 -32.00 -7.82 10.42
N ASP A 131 -31.44 -8.94 9.98
CA ASP A 131 -31.82 -10.31 10.36
C ASP A 131 -30.92 -10.91 11.45
N ALA A 132 -30.11 -10.10 12.15
CA ALA A 132 -29.17 -10.56 13.18
C ALA A 132 -29.79 -11.49 14.24
N ALA A 133 -31.07 -11.26 14.59
CA ALA A 133 -31.80 -12.09 15.55
C ALA A 133 -32.02 -13.53 15.06
N GLU A 134 -32.20 -13.72 13.74
CA GLU A 134 -32.37 -15.04 13.11
C GLU A 134 -31.04 -15.80 13.03
N GLN A 135 -29.92 -15.07 13.07
CA GLN A 135 -28.56 -15.59 12.96
C GLN A 135 -27.85 -15.81 14.31
N GLN A 136 -28.57 -15.79 15.44
CA GLN A 136 -27.99 -15.93 16.79
C GLN A 136 -27.10 -17.19 16.95
N SER A 137 -27.53 -18.32 16.40
CA SER A 137 -26.75 -19.58 16.46
C SER A 137 -25.41 -19.47 15.74
N GLU A 138 -25.36 -18.74 14.63
CA GLU A 138 -24.15 -18.52 13.85
C GLU A 138 -23.22 -17.53 14.55
N LEU A 139 -23.76 -16.44 15.10
CA LEU A 139 -23.01 -15.50 15.94
C LEU A 139 -22.37 -16.22 17.13
N LEU A 140 -23.08 -17.14 17.77
CA LEU A 140 -22.55 -17.93 18.88
C LEU A 140 -21.41 -18.85 18.42
N ARG A 141 -21.57 -19.53 17.28
CA ARG A 141 -20.51 -20.36 16.69
C ARG A 141 -19.25 -19.54 16.40
N LEU A 142 -19.40 -18.39 15.75
CA LEU A 142 -18.28 -17.51 15.42
C LEU A 142 -17.61 -16.92 16.67
N ALA A 143 -18.38 -16.57 17.70
CA ALA A 143 -17.84 -16.12 18.98
C ALA A 143 -16.97 -17.22 19.65
N GLN A 144 -17.43 -18.47 19.60
CA GLN A 144 -16.69 -19.62 20.12
C GLN A 144 -15.41 -19.87 19.33
N ASP A 145 -15.47 -19.78 18.00
CA ASP A 145 -14.29 -19.91 17.14
C ASP A 145 -13.25 -18.81 17.45
N LEU A 146 -13.69 -17.56 17.62
CA LEU A 146 -12.82 -16.46 18.00
C LEU A 146 -12.16 -16.68 19.37
N ILE A 147 -12.91 -17.18 20.36
CA ILE A 147 -12.38 -17.54 21.68
C ILE A 147 -11.33 -18.65 21.57
N MET A 148 -11.62 -19.69 20.78
CA MET A 148 -10.71 -20.81 20.56
C MET A 148 -9.43 -20.38 19.85
N ALA A 149 -9.54 -19.50 18.84
CA ALA A 149 -8.40 -18.94 18.13
C ALA A 149 -7.55 -18.02 19.02
N TYR A 150 -8.19 -17.20 19.87
CA TYR A 150 -7.48 -16.26 20.73
C TYR A 150 -6.69 -16.93 21.87
N ARG A 151 -7.16 -18.06 22.41
CA ARG A 151 -6.52 -18.75 23.54
C ARG A 151 -5.02 -19.10 23.30
N PRO A 152 -4.62 -19.77 22.21
CA PRO A 152 -3.21 -20.05 21.95
C PRO A 152 -2.40 -18.78 21.67
N ILE A 153 -2.99 -17.76 21.02
CA ILE A 153 -2.35 -16.46 20.78
C ILE A 153 -2.01 -15.83 22.12
N MET A 154 -2.98 -15.67 23.01
CA MET A 154 -2.78 -15.10 24.35
C MET A 154 -1.71 -15.83 25.15
N ASN A 155 -1.74 -17.18 25.15
CA ASN A 155 -0.75 -17.99 25.87
C ASN A 155 0.67 -17.74 25.35
N THR A 156 0.85 -17.60 24.04
CA THR A 156 2.13 -17.26 23.43
C THR A 156 2.55 -15.83 23.82
N GLN A 157 1.65 -14.86 23.65
CA GLN A 157 1.91 -13.44 23.88
C GLN A 157 2.32 -13.13 25.33
N ILE A 158 1.71 -13.79 26.33
CA ILE A 158 2.07 -13.61 27.75
C ILE A 158 3.50 -14.08 28.04
N GLN A 159 4.03 -15.04 27.28
CA GLN A 159 5.38 -15.57 27.46
C GLN A 159 6.44 -14.80 26.68
N LEU A 160 6.06 -14.13 25.59
CA LEU A 160 6.99 -13.43 24.72
C LEU A 160 7.76 -12.32 25.47
N PRO A 161 9.10 -12.26 25.36
CA PRO A 161 9.85 -11.12 25.84
C PRO A 161 9.55 -9.90 24.96
N LEU A 162 9.35 -8.75 25.58
CA LEU A 162 9.14 -7.48 24.89
C LEU A 162 10.38 -6.61 25.08
N THR A 163 10.75 -5.87 24.04
CA THR A 163 11.88 -4.93 24.06
C THR A 163 11.38 -3.51 23.82
N ASP A 164 12.09 -2.50 24.33
CA ASP A 164 11.75 -1.10 24.11
C ASP A 164 11.72 -0.73 22.61
N ARG A 165 12.60 -1.34 21.82
CA ARG A 165 12.61 -1.21 20.35
C ARG A 165 11.28 -1.65 19.74
N GLN A 166 10.82 -2.86 20.09
CA GLN A 166 9.55 -3.38 19.58
C GLN A 166 8.37 -2.49 19.98
N VAL A 167 8.40 -1.88 21.17
CA VAL A 167 7.37 -0.93 21.60
C VAL A 167 7.36 0.31 20.71
N MET A 168 8.53 0.92 20.45
CA MET A 168 8.62 2.10 19.58
C MET A 168 8.22 1.79 18.14
N GLU A 169 8.60 0.63 17.62
CA GLU A 169 8.22 0.14 16.29
C GLU A 169 6.71 -0.12 16.22
N ALA A 170 6.14 -0.80 17.21
CA ALA A 170 4.70 -1.09 17.31
C ALA A 170 3.85 0.18 17.39
N VAL A 171 4.25 1.19 18.17
CA VAL A 171 3.53 2.47 18.25
C VAL A 171 3.51 3.16 16.88
N ARG A 172 4.64 3.17 16.16
CA ARG A 172 4.70 3.77 14.82
C ARG A 172 3.87 2.99 13.81
N ALA A 173 3.92 1.67 13.85
CA ALA A 173 3.07 0.80 13.03
C ALA A 173 1.59 1.02 13.35
N GLY A 174 1.24 1.21 14.63
CA GLY A 174 -0.11 1.51 15.09
C GLY A 174 -0.65 2.85 14.57
N ILE A 175 0.15 3.92 14.63
CA ILE A 175 -0.22 5.23 14.04
C ILE A 175 -0.46 5.11 12.53
N PHE A 176 0.41 4.37 11.84
CA PHE A 176 0.24 4.12 10.40
C PHE A 176 -1.03 3.29 10.14
N ARG A 177 -1.26 2.24 10.91
CA ARG A 177 -2.46 1.41 10.83
C ARG A 177 -3.74 2.21 11.03
N ILE A 178 -3.78 3.11 12.01
CA ILE A 178 -4.94 4.01 12.21
C ILE A 178 -5.15 4.88 10.97
N THR A 179 -4.07 5.46 10.43
CA THR A 179 -4.14 6.33 9.26
C THR A 179 -4.67 5.62 8.03
N ALA A 180 -4.22 4.39 7.77
CA ALA A 180 -4.50 3.67 6.53
C ALA A 180 -5.69 2.72 6.60
N LEU A 181 -6.05 2.22 7.80
CA LEU A 181 -7.10 1.21 8.00
C LEU A 181 -8.16 1.65 9.04
N GLY A 182 -7.74 2.25 10.16
CA GLY A 182 -8.66 2.68 11.21
C GLY A 182 -9.63 3.77 10.73
N LEU A 183 -9.09 4.85 10.17
CA LEU A 183 -9.90 5.98 9.68
C LEU A 183 -10.76 5.64 8.45
N THR A 184 -10.43 4.56 7.73
CA THR A 184 -11.16 4.13 6.52
C THR A 184 -12.34 3.22 6.81
N GLY A 185 -12.49 2.77 8.06
CA GLY A 185 -13.52 1.80 8.40
C GLY A 185 -13.18 0.37 7.98
N PHE A 186 -11.98 0.13 7.43
CA PHE A 186 -11.56 -1.21 7.00
C PHE A 186 -11.67 -2.24 8.13
N ASP A 187 -11.30 -1.86 9.36
CA ASP A 187 -11.39 -2.78 10.49
C ASP A 187 -12.81 -3.01 11.00
N THR A 188 -13.75 -2.09 10.72
CA THR A 188 -15.11 -2.06 11.30
C THR A 188 -16.13 -1.67 10.22
N PRO A 189 -16.41 -2.57 9.26
CA PRO A 189 -17.12 -2.20 8.04
C PRO A 189 -18.61 -1.87 8.26
N ALA A 190 -19.24 -2.38 9.32
CA ALA A 190 -20.70 -2.30 9.49
C ALA A 190 -21.18 -1.40 10.66
N SER A 191 -20.42 -1.27 11.75
CA SER A 191 -20.92 -0.59 12.96
C SER A 191 -20.76 0.94 12.98
N GLY A 192 -19.98 1.50 12.05
CA GLY A 192 -19.62 2.93 12.04
C GLY A 192 -18.71 3.36 13.18
N MET A 193 -18.14 2.43 13.97
CA MET A 193 -17.34 2.74 15.16
C MET A 193 -15.89 3.14 14.89
N ALA A 194 -15.50 3.32 13.63
CA ALA A 194 -14.10 3.37 13.21
C ALA A 194 -13.30 4.50 13.91
N ILE A 195 -13.94 5.66 14.10
CA ILE A 195 -13.32 6.82 14.75
C ILE A 195 -13.19 6.60 16.28
N GLU A 196 -14.22 6.04 16.92
CA GLU A 196 -14.17 5.68 18.35
C GLU A 196 -13.08 4.64 18.64
N GLU A 197 -12.98 3.62 17.78
CA GLU A 197 -11.96 2.57 17.87
C GLU A 197 -10.54 3.10 17.63
N SER A 198 -10.38 4.00 16.66
CA SER A 198 -9.11 4.69 16.41
C SER A 198 -8.68 5.51 17.63
N ALA A 199 -9.62 6.18 18.31
CA ALA A 199 -9.35 6.90 19.54
C ALA A 199 -8.93 5.96 20.69
N ALA A 200 -9.55 4.79 20.81
CA ALA A 200 -9.17 3.78 21.80
C ALA A 200 -7.75 3.23 21.56
N SER A 201 -7.39 2.97 20.31
CA SER A 201 -6.04 2.53 19.93
C SER A 201 -4.98 3.61 20.21
N LEU A 202 -5.26 4.88 19.88
CA LEU A 202 -4.41 6.02 20.26
C LEU A 202 -4.28 6.17 21.77
N GLN A 203 -5.36 5.97 22.53
CA GLN A 203 -5.31 6.06 23.99
C GLN A 203 -4.39 5.00 24.59
N ALA A 204 -4.43 3.77 24.08
CA ALA A 204 -3.51 2.72 24.53
C ALA A 204 -2.05 3.04 24.20
N MET A 205 -1.78 3.50 22.96
CA MET A 205 -0.45 3.96 22.57
C MET A 205 0.03 5.14 23.43
N GLN A 206 -0.85 6.10 23.74
CA GLN A 206 -0.57 7.24 24.61
C GLN A 206 -0.14 6.77 26.01
N GLN A 207 -0.87 5.83 26.62
CA GLN A 207 -0.55 5.30 27.94
C GLN A 207 0.83 4.64 27.96
N ILE A 208 1.17 3.88 26.93
CA ILE A 208 2.48 3.24 26.79
C ILE A 208 3.59 4.29 26.56
N VAL A 209 3.42 5.20 25.61
CA VAL A 209 4.40 6.26 25.29
C VAL A 209 4.65 7.16 26.50
N ALA A 210 3.63 7.46 27.31
CA ALA A 210 3.76 8.26 28.53
C ALA A 210 4.77 7.69 29.53
N LEU A 211 5.02 6.37 29.51
CA LEU A 211 6.05 5.74 30.36
C LEU A 211 7.48 6.06 29.90
N TYR A 212 7.66 6.46 28.64
CA TYR A 212 8.95 6.80 28.05
C TYR A 212 9.25 8.31 28.10
N LEU A 213 8.22 9.15 28.06
CA LEU A 213 8.38 10.61 28.02
C LEU A 213 9.27 11.21 29.13
N PRO A 214 9.25 10.73 30.39
CA PRO A 214 10.13 11.24 31.44
C PRO A 214 11.63 11.01 31.18
N TYR A 215 11.97 10.03 30.34
CA TYR A 215 13.35 9.69 29.98
C TYR A 215 13.82 10.42 28.71
N CYS A 216 12.94 11.16 28.04
CA CYS A 216 13.31 11.92 26.86
C CYS A 216 14.20 13.11 27.27
N PRO A 217 15.45 13.20 26.77
CA PRO A 217 16.33 14.31 27.10
C PRO A 217 15.85 15.66 26.52
N GLN A 218 14.93 15.62 25.55
CA GLN A 218 14.37 16.79 24.88
C GLN A 218 12.97 17.09 25.43
N LYS A 219 12.88 17.82 26.54
CA LYS A 219 11.59 18.16 27.19
C LYS A 219 10.53 18.75 26.23
N PRO A 220 10.85 19.69 25.31
CA PRO A 220 9.86 20.19 24.35
C PRO A 220 9.29 19.13 23.40
N LEU A 221 10.09 18.12 23.03
CA LEU A 221 9.62 17.00 22.21
C LEU A 221 8.63 16.15 23.01
N ALA A 222 8.98 15.81 24.25
CA ALA A 222 8.11 15.02 25.13
C ALA A 222 6.76 15.70 25.39
N ASP A 223 6.79 17.01 25.67
CA ASP A 223 5.57 17.79 25.90
C ASP A 223 4.71 17.89 24.64
N SER A 224 5.34 18.04 23.47
CA SER A 224 4.63 18.06 22.18
C SER A 224 4.00 16.71 21.84
N ILE A 225 4.67 15.59 22.12
CA ILE A 225 4.10 14.24 21.92
C ILE A 225 2.87 14.05 22.81
N ALA A 226 2.99 14.38 24.10
CA ALA A 226 1.88 14.27 25.04
C ALA A 226 0.66 15.10 24.58
N ALA A 227 0.88 16.35 24.20
CA ALA A 227 -0.17 17.24 23.70
C ALA A 227 -0.82 16.71 22.41
N ASN A 228 -0.02 16.21 21.46
CA ASN A 228 -0.55 15.71 20.19
C ASN A 228 -1.43 14.47 20.35
N PHE A 229 -1.06 13.53 21.24
CA PHE A 229 -1.95 12.41 21.56
C PHE A 229 -3.28 12.88 22.14
N VAL A 230 -3.25 13.78 23.14
CA VAL A 230 -4.46 14.32 23.77
C VAL A 230 -5.35 15.00 22.73
N ASN A 231 -4.80 15.94 21.96
CA ASN A 231 -5.57 16.71 20.98
C ASN A 231 -6.18 15.83 19.88
N CYS A 232 -5.44 14.82 19.42
CA CYS A 232 -5.94 13.87 18.41
C CYS A 232 -7.11 13.03 18.94
N ILE A 233 -6.94 12.46 20.15
CA ILE A 233 -7.98 11.66 20.82
C ILE A 233 -9.22 12.52 21.09
N ASP A 234 -9.03 13.76 21.54
CA ASP A 234 -10.13 14.69 21.81
C ASP A 234 -10.88 15.06 20.52
N MET A 235 -10.17 15.31 19.42
CA MET A 235 -10.79 15.54 18.10
C MET A 235 -11.67 14.35 17.67
N MET A 236 -11.14 13.12 17.77
CA MET A 236 -11.89 11.91 17.41
C MET A 236 -13.12 11.71 18.29
N ARG A 237 -13.02 11.97 19.60
CA ARG A 237 -14.15 11.83 20.54
C ARG A 237 -15.21 12.91 20.39
N GLN A 238 -14.83 14.13 20.01
CA GLN A 238 -15.75 15.24 19.79
C GLN A 238 -16.49 15.11 18.46
N HIS A 239 -15.89 14.41 17.49
CA HIS A 239 -16.43 14.20 16.15
C HIS A 239 -16.40 12.71 15.77
N PRO A 240 -17.17 11.83 16.45
CA PRO A 240 -17.08 10.38 16.25
C PRO A 240 -17.78 9.89 14.97
N ASP A 241 -18.57 10.74 14.30
CA ASP A 241 -19.33 10.37 13.11
C ASP A 241 -18.39 9.99 11.96
N PHE A 242 -18.55 8.77 11.46
CA PHE A 242 -17.68 8.21 10.44
C PHE A 242 -17.72 9.03 9.15
N ASP A 243 -18.90 9.35 8.63
CA ASP A 243 -19.01 9.98 7.31
C ASP A 243 -18.48 11.42 7.29
N SER A 244 -18.74 12.19 8.34
CA SER A 244 -18.37 13.61 8.41
C SER A 244 -17.01 13.90 9.06
N PHE A 245 -16.30 12.88 9.58
CA PHE A 245 -15.01 13.09 10.24
C PHE A 245 -13.97 13.72 9.31
N ASP A 246 -13.30 14.77 9.79
CA ASP A 246 -12.26 15.51 9.06
C ASP A 246 -10.90 14.79 9.12
N ARG A 247 -10.81 13.70 8.34
CA ARG A 247 -9.66 12.81 8.28
C ARG A 247 -8.39 13.52 7.83
N ILE A 248 -8.46 14.31 6.76
CA ILE A 248 -7.27 14.94 6.18
C ILE A 248 -6.57 15.85 7.19
N ASN A 249 -7.34 16.61 7.97
CA ASN A 249 -6.79 17.49 8.99
C ASN A 249 -6.40 16.74 10.26
N CYS A 250 -7.11 15.67 10.63
CA CYS A 250 -6.66 14.77 11.70
C CYS A 250 -5.28 14.18 11.38
N ILE A 251 -5.06 13.75 10.12
CA ILE A 251 -3.79 13.19 9.66
C ILE A 251 -2.71 14.26 9.65
N ARG A 252 -2.94 15.38 8.93
CA ARG A 252 -1.97 16.47 8.79
C ARG A 252 -1.53 17.05 10.14
N ASN A 253 -2.48 17.31 11.04
CA ASN A 253 -2.21 18.07 12.25
C ASN A 253 -1.74 17.20 13.42
N PHE A 254 -2.04 15.89 13.40
CA PHE A 254 -1.77 15.02 14.54
C PHE A 254 -1.07 13.70 14.18
N LEU A 255 -1.65 12.85 13.33
CA LEU A 255 -1.11 11.50 13.10
C LEU A 255 0.24 11.52 12.37
N GLU A 256 0.37 12.35 11.34
CA GLU A 256 1.64 12.50 10.62
C GLU A 256 2.74 13.10 11.52
N PRO A 257 2.50 14.20 12.27
CA PRO A 257 3.45 14.67 13.29
C PRO A 257 3.80 13.61 14.34
N LEU A 258 2.81 12.88 14.88
CA LEU A 258 3.04 11.84 15.88
C LEU A 258 3.97 10.75 15.33
N TYR A 259 3.75 10.29 14.09
CA TYR A 259 4.60 9.28 13.46
C TYR A 259 6.09 9.68 13.46
N GLY A 260 6.39 10.92 13.05
CA GLY A 260 7.75 11.46 13.06
C GLY A 260 8.29 11.78 14.46
N GLN A 261 7.42 12.22 15.38
CA GLN A 261 7.82 12.49 16.76
C GLN A 261 8.19 11.22 17.53
N ILE A 262 7.50 10.10 17.30
CA ILE A 262 7.86 8.83 17.91
C ILE A 262 9.21 8.33 17.40
N LEU A 263 9.56 8.54 16.12
CA LEU A 263 10.93 8.30 15.63
C LEU A 263 11.95 9.13 16.43
N ARG A 264 11.70 10.43 16.57
CA ARG A 264 12.59 11.32 17.31
C ARG A 264 12.72 10.93 18.78
N LEU A 265 11.63 10.46 19.40
CA LEU A 265 11.64 9.92 20.75
C LEU A 265 12.51 8.66 20.83
N HIS A 266 12.29 7.70 19.92
CA HIS A 266 13.12 6.49 19.80
C HIS A 266 14.60 6.85 19.71
N THR A 267 14.98 7.76 18.80
CA THR A 267 16.36 8.24 18.65
C THR A 267 16.88 8.89 19.93
N ALA A 268 16.10 9.79 20.55
CA ALA A 268 16.51 10.53 21.74
C ALA A 268 16.71 9.64 22.96
N LEU A 269 16.01 8.50 23.03
CA LEU A 269 16.15 7.50 24.08
C LEU A 269 17.36 6.58 23.89
N GLY A 270 18.02 6.62 22.73
CA GLY A 270 19.17 5.75 22.46
C GLY A 270 18.80 4.26 22.43
N ILE A 271 17.58 3.94 21.97
CA ILE A 271 17.15 2.56 21.71
C ILE A 271 17.62 2.15 20.32
N GLU A 272 17.99 0.88 20.13
CA GLU A 272 18.44 0.36 18.85
C GLU A 272 17.30 0.21 17.82
N TYR A 273 17.58 0.40 16.54
CA TYR A 273 16.61 0.23 15.46
C TYR A 273 16.58 -1.21 14.91
N VAL A 274 15.52 -1.55 14.16
CA VAL A 274 15.38 -2.85 13.48
C VAL A 274 16.62 -3.27 12.69
N PHE A 275 17.24 -2.37 11.93
CA PHE A 275 18.39 -2.70 11.08
C PHE A 275 19.70 -2.89 11.87
N HIS A 276 19.72 -2.57 13.18
CA HIS A 276 20.84 -2.95 14.05
C HIS A 276 20.76 -4.41 14.52
N VAL A 277 19.55 -4.99 14.56
CA VAL A 277 19.32 -6.35 15.08
C VAL A 277 19.01 -7.37 14.00
N THR A 278 18.57 -6.93 12.80
CA THR A 278 18.33 -7.79 11.65
C THR A 278 18.89 -7.22 10.36
N LYS A 279 19.28 -8.11 9.45
CA LYS A 279 19.68 -7.77 8.07
C LYS A 279 18.55 -8.02 7.07
N LEU A 280 17.38 -8.47 7.53
CA LEU A 280 16.23 -8.70 6.67
C LEU A 280 15.69 -7.36 6.16
N SER A 281 15.63 -7.23 4.84
CA SER A 281 15.05 -6.05 4.19
C SER A 281 13.57 -5.92 4.57
N GLN A 282 13.15 -4.70 4.89
CA GLN A 282 11.77 -4.38 5.22
C GLN A 282 11.15 -3.53 4.09
N PRO A 283 9.84 -3.66 3.83
CA PRO A 283 9.11 -2.86 2.84
C PRO A 283 9.08 -1.36 3.18
N LEU A 284 9.07 -1.03 4.46
CA LEU A 284 9.11 0.34 4.96
C LEU A 284 10.52 0.73 5.38
N GLU A 285 10.91 1.97 5.07
CA GLU A 285 12.11 2.59 5.60
C GLU A 285 11.81 3.16 6.98
N TYR A 286 12.28 2.48 8.02
CA TYR A 286 11.99 2.85 9.41
C TYR A 286 12.43 4.27 9.75
N LEU A 287 13.53 4.77 9.14
CA LEU A 287 14.03 6.11 9.40
C LEU A 287 13.27 7.21 8.66
N SER A 288 12.26 6.88 7.83
CA SER A 288 11.40 7.90 7.25
C SER A 288 10.63 8.60 8.37
N PRO A 289 10.71 9.95 8.51
CA PRO A 289 9.97 10.68 9.53
C PRO A 289 8.51 10.95 9.14
N SER A 290 8.09 10.54 7.95
CA SER A 290 6.83 10.89 7.32
C SER A 290 6.20 9.64 6.72
N MET A 291 4.88 9.47 6.81
CA MET A 291 4.17 8.40 6.10
C MET A 291 4.02 8.75 4.61
N PHE A 292 3.86 10.03 4.28
CA PHE A 292 3.57 10.52 2.92
C PHE A 292 4.82 10.97 2.13
N SER A 293 5.98 10.40 2.42
CA SER A 293 7.25 10.69 1.75
C SER A 293 7.60 9.65 0.70
N GLU A 294 8.30 10.05 -0.37
CA GLU A 294 8.87 9.12 -1.35
C GLU A 294 9.84 8.10 -0.72
N LYS A 295 10.41 8.45 0.44
CA LYS A 295 11.38 7.64 1.18
C LYS A 295 10.72 6.65 2.14
N THR A 296 9.40 6.68 2.30
CA THR A 296 8.69 5.78 3.21
C THR A 296 8.82 4.32 2.78
N PHE A 297 8.85 4.08 1.46
CA PHE A 297 8.94 2.74 0.90
C PHE A 297 10.38 2.42 0.51
N ASN A 298 10.85 1.27 0.97
CA ASN A 298 12.13 0.72 0.59
C ASN A 298 12.02 0.07 -0.80
N ASP A 299 12.41 0.81 -1.83
CA ASP A 299 12.37 0.32 -3.21
C ASP A 299 13.33 -0.84 -3.47
N HIS A 300 14.41 -1.00 -2.68
CA HIS A 300 15.28 -2.17 -2.78
C HIS A 300 14.58 -3.45 -2.33
N TYR A 301 13.70 -3.37 -1.32
CA TYR A 301 12.88 -4.49 -0.90
C TYR A 301 12.01 -4.99 -2.05
N TYR A 302 11.24 -4.09 -2.68
CA TYR A 302 10.33 -4.47 -3.75
C TYR A 302 11.04 -4.86 -5.06
N ALA A 303 12.20 -4.27 -5.33
CA ALA A 303 13.00 -4.66 -6.48
C ALA A 303 13.80 -5.96 -6.27
N GLY A 304 13.79 -6.54 -5.07
CA GLY A 304 14.53 -7.77 -4.78
C GLY A 304 16.05 -7.63 -4.93
N ILE A 305 16.58 -6.41 -4.84
CA ILE A 305 18.01 -6.12 -4.96
C ILE A 305 18.62 -5.84 -3.58
N GLY A 306 19.86 -6.28 -3.38
CA GLY A 306 20.60 -5.91 -2.17
C GLY A 306 20.84 -4.40 -2.12
N ALA A 307 21.07 -3.84 -0.91
CA ALA A 307 21.31 -2.42 -0.66
C ALA A 307 22.64 -1.89 -1.23
N ARG A 308 22.86 -2.06 -2.54
CA ARG A 308 23.98 -1.47 -3.28
C ARG A 308 23.53 -0.15 -3.86
N GLU A 309 24.40 0.84 -3.76
CA GLU A 309 24.20 2.14 -4.40
C GLU A 309 24.07 1.94 -5.91
N GLU A 310 22.94 2.37 -6.45
CA GLU A 310 22.69 2.38 -7.88
C GLU A 310 23.36 3.60 -8.50
N LYS A 311 24.27 3.38 -9.45
CA LYS A 311 24.98 4.48 -10.10
C LYS A 311 24.00 5.28 -11.00
N PRO A 312 24.10 6.62 -11.06
CA PRO A 312 23.28 7.43 -11.97
C PRO A 312 23.33 6.98 -13.43
N VAL A 313 24.48 6.47 -13.90
CA VAL A 313 24.63 5.92 -15.25
C VAL A 313 23.76 4.67 -15.49
N ALA A 314 23.43 3.88 -14.46
CA ALA A 314 22.52 2.74 -14.59
C ALA A 314 21.08 3.22 -14.87
N VAL A 315 20.64 4.29 -14.21
CA VAL A 315 19.35 4.93 -14.45
C VAL A 315 19.30 5.52 -15.86
N GLU A 316 20.34 6.23 -16.31
CA GLU A 316 20.40 6.77 -17.68
C GLU A 316 20.45 5.67 -18.74
N LEU A 317 21.23 4.60 -18.53
CA LEU A 317 21.25 3.44 -19.40
C LEU A 317 19.85 2.81 -19.50
N GLY A 318 19.18 2.62 -18.36
CA GLY A 318 17.81 2.15 -18.29
C GLY A 318 16.84 3.02 -19.06
N ARG A 319 16.96 4.34 -18.89
CA ARG A 319 16.16 5.33 -19.61
C ARG A 319 16.39 5.22 -21.12
N LEU A 320 17.62 5.15 -21.58
CA LEU A 320 17.90 4.99 -23.01
C LEU A 320 17.26 3.70 -23.56
N LEU A 321 17.39 2.57 -22.84
CA LEU A 321 16.80 1.29 -23.22
C LEU A 321 15.26 1.33 -23.24
N PHE A 322 14.63 1.97 -22.25
CA PHE A 322 13.16 2.09 -22.15
C PHE A 322 12.54 2.79 -23.37
N PHE A 323 13.27 3.74 -23.96
CA PHE A 323 12.85 4.47 -25.17
C PHE A 323 13.42 3.90 -26.47
N ASP A 324 14.23 2.85 -26.42
CA ASP A 324 14.88 2.30 -27.62
C ASP A 324 14.05 1.13 -28.20
N PRO A 325 13.50 1.25 -29.42
CA PRO A 325 12.73 0.17 -30.01
C PRO A 325 13.60 -1.02 -30.47
N ILE A 326 14.93 -0.92 -30.38
CA ILE A 326 15.86 -2.03 -30.66
C ILE A 326 15.59 -3.28 -29.81
N LEU A 327 14.85 -3.12 -28.70
CA LEU A 327 14.46 -4.21 -27.82
C LEU A 327 13.36 -5.10 -28.38
N SER A 328 12.73 -4.74 -29.50
CA SER A 328 11.66 -5.53 -30.14
C SER A 328 12.14 -6.21 -31.42
N ALA A 329 11.47 -7.28 -31.84
CA ALA A 329 11.83 -8.01 -33.06
C ALA A 329 11.76 -7.14 -34.32
N ASN A 330 10.76 -6.25 -34.41
CA ASN A 330 10.57 -5.38 -35.57
C ASN A 330 11.38 -4.06 -35.48
N ASN A 331 12.12 -3.83 -34.40
CA ASN A 331 12.84 -2.59 -34.10
C ASN A 331 11.96 -1.32 -34.13
N GLN A 332 10.64 -1.47 -33.93
CA GLN A 332 9.67 -0.37 -33.94
C GLN A 332 8.94 -0.22 -32.60
N ARG A 333 8.93 -1.23 -31.72
CA ARG A 333 8.27 -1.17 -30.41
C ARG A 333 9.28 -0.96 -29.29
N ALA A 334 9.08 0.08 -28.47
CA ALA A 334 9.81 0.32 -27.23
C ALA A 334 8.87 0.22 -26.02
N CYS A 335 9.39 0.18 -24.80
CA CYS A 335 8.55 0.27 -23.59
C CYS A 335 7.74 1.57 -23.61
N ALA A 336 8.39 2.67 -23.99
CA ALA A 336 7.77 3.99 -24.11
C ALA A 336 6.72 4.10 -25.22
N SER A 337 6.57 3.12 -26.12
CA SER A 337 5.47 3.12 -27.10
C SER A 337 4.12 2.94 -26.40
N CYS A 338 4.09 2.07 -25.37
CA CYS A 338 2.90 1.79 -24.56
C CYS A 338 2.88 2.58 -23.24
N HIS A 339 4.03 3.09 -22.79
CA HIS A 339 4.19 3.83 -21.55
C HIS A 339 4.74 5.24 -21.80
N GLN A 340 3.91 6.10 -22.37
CA GLN A 340 4.28 7.43 -22.85
C GLN A 340 4.33 8.44 -21.68
N PRO A 341 5.46 9.14 -21.46
CA PRO A 341 5.61 10.00 -20.29
C PRO A 341 4.56 11.12 -20.20
N GLU A 342 4.17 11.70 -21.33
CA GLU A 342 3.15 12.75 -21.39
C GLU A 342 1.72 12.28 -21.07
N LYS A 343 1.49 10.96 -21.01
CA LYS A 343 0.21 10.33 -20.63
C LYS A 343 0.32 9.60 -19.29
N GLY A 344 1.14 10.13 -18.37
CA GLY A 344 1.38 9.47 -17.09
C GLY A 344 1.96 8.07 -17.22
N PHE A 345 2.76 7.81 -18.26
CA PHE A 345 3.32 6.50 -18.60
C PHE A 345 2.29 5.42 -18.95
N THR A 346 1.19 5.80 -19.61
CA THR A 346 0.30 4.90 -20.37
C THR A 346 0.32 5.26 -21.86
N ASP A 347 -0.52 4.64 -22.69
CA ASP A 347 -0.65 4.97 -24.13
C ASP A 347 -1.91 5.74 -24.48
N GLY A 348 -2.83 5.93 -23.53
CA GLY A 348 -4.12 6.58 -23.73
C GLY A 348 -5.10 5.79 -24.60
N LEU A 349 -4.94 4.48 -24.71
CA LEU A 349 -5.81 3.59 -25.49
C LEU A 349 -6.57 2.63 -24.57
N PRO A 350 -7.77 2.14 -24.98
CA PRO A 350 -8.46 1.10 -24.22
C PRO A 350 -7.60 -0.17 -24.04
N LYS A 351 -6.90 -0.57 -25.10
CA LYS A 351 -5.90 -1.64 -25.13
C LYS A 351 -4.80 -1.26 -26.12
N SER A 352 -3.54 -1.54 -25.79
CA SER A 352 -2.41 -1.19 -26.65
C SER A 352 -2.44 -1.93 -27.97
N LEU A 353 -1.98 -1.28 -29.05
CA LEU A 353 -1.81 -1.94 -30.35
C LEU A 353 -0.75 -3.04 -30.27
N ALA A 354 -1.00 -4.16 -30.96
CA ALA A 354 -0.03 -5.24 -31.07
C ALA A 354 1.22 -4.81 -31.86
N ILE A 355 2.29 -5.59 -31.75
CA ILE A 355 3.60 -5.32 -32.40
C ILE A 355 3.50 -5.17 -33.92
N ASP A 356 2.60 -5.90 -34.57
CA ASP A 356 2.38 -5.87 -36.01
C ASP A 356 1.40 -4.78 -36.47
N PHE A 357 0.93 -3.95 -35.52
CA PHE A 357 -0.10 -2.92 -35.72
C PHE A 357 -1.45 -3.46 -36.19
N THR A 358 -1.71 -4.76 -35.96
CA THR A 358 -3.00 -5.40 -36.23
C THR A 358 -3.61 -5.93 -34.93
N GLY A 359 -4.81 -5.43 -34.59
CA GLY A 359 -5.45 -5.77 -33.31
C GLY A 359 -4.75 -5.15 -32.09
N THR A 360 -5.04 -5.69 -30.92
CA THR A 360 -4.56 -5.18 -29.63
C THR A 360 -4.05 -6.29 -28.72
N VAL A 361 -3.25 -5.92 -27.72
CA VAL A 361 -3.00 -6.78 -26.56
C VAL A 361 -4.28 -6.96 -25.72
N GLY A 362 -4.23 -7.84 -24.72
CA GLY A 362 -5.41 -8.23 -23.95
C GLY A 362 -6.00 -7.17 -23.01
N ARG A 363 -5.20 -6.20 -22.56
CA ARG A 363 -5.56 -5.24 -21.50
C ARG A 363 -5.05 -3.82 -21.78
N ASN A 364 -5.60 -2.84 -21.08
CA ASN A 364 -5.08 -1.48 -20.99
C ASN A 364 -3.63 -1.48 -20.45
N ALA A 365 -2.80 -0.54 -20.90
CA ALA A 365 -1.44 -0.38 -20.35
C ALA A 365 -1.48 0.42 -19.04
N PRO A 366 -1.11 -0.16 -17.88
CA PRO A 366 -1.08 0.58 -16.63
C PRO A 366 0.10 1.56 -16.61
N THR A 367 0.04 2.57 -15.74
CA THR A 367 1.20 3.45 -15.50
C THR A 367 2.38 2.67 -14.92
N VAL A 368 3.60 3.04 -15.29
CA VAL A 368 4.83 2.57 -14.62
C VAL A 368 5.31 3.50 -13.50
N ILE A 369 4.65 4.65 -13.29
CA ILE A 369 4.96 5.51 -12.14
C ILE A 369 4.54 4.76 -10.87
N ASN A 370 5.42 4.75 -9.86
CA ASN A 370 5.25 4.02 -8.60
C ASN A 370 5.11 2.49 -8.74
N SER A 371 5.20 1.91 -9.94
CA SER A 371 4.90 0.49 -10.15
C SER A 371 5.88 -0.44 -9.45
N ILE A 372 7.07 0.05 -9.08
CA ILE A 372 8.02 -0.73 -8.28
C ILE A 372 7.52 -0.95 -6.85
N ILE A 373 6.65 -0.09 -6.31
CA ILE A 373 6.12 -0.23 -4.94
C ILE A 373 4.94 -1.21 -5.01
N ALA A 374 5.26 -2.49 -5.20
CA ALA A 374 4.32 -3.57 -5.38
C ALA A 374 4.95 -4.92 -4.97
N ASP A 375 4.15 -5.81 -4.38
CA ASP A 375 4.51 -7.22 -4.17
C ASP A 375 4.42 -8.01 -5.49
N LYS A 376 3.45 -7.69 -6.34
CA LYS A 376 3.21 -8.39 -7.61
C LYS A 376 2.80 -7.44 -8.73
N PHE A 377 3.09 -7.86 -9.96
CA PHE A 377 2.93 -7.07 -11.19
C PHE A 377 1.84 -7.63 -12.10
N PHE A 378 1.43 -6.80 -13.06
CA PHE A 378 0.25 -6.97 -13.93
C PHE A 378 -1.10 -6.89 -13.19
N TYR A 379 -2.17 -6.67 -13.96
CA TYR A 379 -3.55 -6.65 -13.45
C TYR A 379 -3.99 -7.99 -12.84
N ASP A 380 -3.35 -9.12 -13.16
CA ASP A 380 -3.71 -10.46 -12.67
C ASP A 380 -2.69 -11.05 -11.67
N LEU A 381 -1.75 -10.23 -11.19
CA LEU A 381 -0.75 -10.60 -10.19
C LEU A 381 0.13 -11.82 -10.57
N ARG A 382 0.29 -12.08 -11.89
CA ARG A 382 1.04 -13.25 -12.39
C ARG A 382 2.55 -13.19 -12.17
N ALA A 383 3.13 -11.98 -12.12
CA ALA A 383 4.57 -11.79 -11.96
C ALA A 383 4.91 -11.33 -10.53
N ASP A 384 5.96 -11.92 -9.96
CA ASP A 384 6.44 -11.72 -8.57
C ASP A 384 7.54 -10.67 -8.45
N ARG A 385 8.10 -10.20 -9.56
CA ARG A 385 9.17 -9.21 -9.61
C ARG A 385 9.20 -8.48 -10.95
N ILE A 386 9.87 -7.33 -11.00
CA ILE A 386 9.96 -6.51 -12.21
C ILE A 386 10.72 -7.22 -13.35
N GLU A 387 11.71 -8.06 -13.01
CA GLU A 387 12.47 -8.88 -13.96
C GLU A 387 11.52 -9.82 -14.72
N SER A 388 10.64 -10.51 -14.00
CA SER A 388 9.67 -11.43 -14.59
C SER A 388 8.58 -10.68 -15.36
N GLN A 389 8.20 -9.48 -14.91
CA GLN A 389 7.31 -8.61 -15.67
C GLN A 389 7.93 -8.25 -17.03
N ALA A 390 9.19 -7.82 -17.07
CA ALA A 390 9.90 -7.47 -18.29
C ALA A 390 10.07 -8.68 -19.23
N GLU A 391 10.39 -9.85 -18.67
CA GLU A 391 10.50 -11.10 -19.44
C GLU A 391 9.20 -11.46 -20.16
N HIS A 392 8.06 -11.36 -19.47
CA HIS A 392 6.76 -11.64 -20.08
C HIS A 392 6.49 -10.73 -21.28
N VAL A 393 6.85 -9.45 -21.21
CA VAL A 393 6.67 -8.49 -22.32
C VAL A 393 7.62 -8.80 -23.49
N ILE A 394 8.89 -9.08 -23.18
CA ILE A 394 9.92 -9.42 -24.18
C ILE A 394 9.50 -10.62 -25.02
N LEU A 395 9.05 -11.69 -24.36
CA LEU A 395 8.69 -12.95 -25.00
C LEU A 395 7.28 -12.95 -25.63
N ASN A 396 6.42 -11.98 -25.31
CA ASN A 396 5.04 -11.99 -25.80
C ASN A 396 5.00 -11.67 -27.31
N PRO A 397 4.38 -12.55 -28.13
CA PRO A 397 4.30 -12.37 -29.58
C PRO A 397 3.49 -11.14 -30.02
N GLN A 398 2.61 -10.61 -29.16
CA GLN A 398 1.85 -9.39 -29.43
C GLN A 398 2.56 -8.11 -28.98
N GLU A 399 3.67 -8.21 -28.22
CA GLU A 399 4.37 -7.05 -27.63
C GLU A 399 5.75 -6.84 -28.23
N PHE A 400 6.79 -7.53 -27.75
CA PHE A 400 8.16 -7.38 -28.27
C PHE A 400 8.57 -8.53 -29.19
N ASN A 401 7.93 -9.70 -29.05
CA ASN A 401 8.08 -10.88 -29.90
C ASN A 401 9.54 -11.30 -30.17
N THR A 402 10.39 -11.23 -29.16
CA THR A 402 11.83 -11.52 -29.27
C THR A 402 12.32 -12.27 -28.03
N ASP A 403 13.59 -12.66 -28.02
CA ASP A 403 14.27 -13.14 -26.83
C ASP A 403 15.46 -12.25 -26.42
N TYR A 404 16.03 -12.55 -25.27
CA TYR A 404 17.17 -11.83 -24.73
C TYR A 404 18.45 -11.97 -25.57
N PHE A 405 18.65 -13.08 -26.27
CA PHE A 405 19.84 -13.29 -27.09
C PHE A 405 19.82 -12.34 -28.29
N GLU A 406 18.69 -12.26 -28.99
CA GLU A 406 18.53 -11.33 -30.11
C GLU A 406 18.69 -9.87 -29.66
N ILE A 407 18.09 -9.49 -28.52
CA ILE A 407 18.27 -8.14 -27.95
C ILE A 407 19.75 -7.86 -27.68
N LEU A 408 20.45 -8.78 -27.03
CA LEU A 408 21.86 -8.59 -26.68
C LEU A 408 22.76 -8.60 -27.91
N ASP A 409 22.47 -9.40 -28.93
CA ASP A 409 23.18 -9.40 -30.20
C ASP A 409 23.07 -8.04 -30.89
N LYS A 410 21.89 -7.41 -30.85
CA LYS A 410 21.68 -6.03 -31.33
C LYS A 410 22.46 -5.02 -30.48
N ILE A 411 22.22 -4.98 -29.16
CA ILE A 411 22.82 -4.00 -28.24
C ILE A 411 24.36 -4.06 -28.27
N ASN A 412 24.92 -5.27 -28.37
CA ASN A 412 26.36 -5.47 -28.46
C ASN A 412 26.99 -4.88 -29.72
N GLN A 413 26.23 -4.47 -30.74
CA GLN A 413 26.77 -3.74 -31.90
C GLN A 413 27.01 -2.24 -31.64
N SER A 414 26.48 -1.67 -30.54
CA SER A 414 26.71 -0.27 -30.20
C SER A 414 27.89 -0.10 -29.25
N ALA A 415 28.93 0.61 -29.70
CA ALA A 415 30.05 0.99 -28.84
C ALA A 415 29.60 1.80 -27.61
N THR A 416 28.60 2.67 -27.80
CA THR A 416 28.04 3.50 -26.74
C THR A 416 27.31 2.66 -25.69
N TYR A 417 26.45 1.71 -26.08
CA TYR A 417 25.83 0.82 -25.10
C TYR A 417 26.88 0.00 -24.35
N ARG A 418 27.86 -0.59 -25.02
CA ARG A 418 28.93 -1.33 -24.35
C ARG A 418 29.64 -0.48 -23.29
N ALA A 419 29.96 0.78 -23.60
CA ALA A 419 30.59 1.70 -22.66
C ALA A 419 29.69 1.99 -21.44
N LEU A 420 28.40 2.27 -21.66
CA LEU A 420 27.43 2.53 -20.59
C LEU A 420 27.26 1.33 -19.66
N PHE A 421 27.21 0.11 -20.19
CA PHE A 421 27.15 -1.11 -19.39
C PHE A 421 28.41 -1.32 -18.54
N TRP A 422 29.59 -1.06 -19.09
CA TRP A 422 30.85 -1.10 -18.34
C TRP A 422 30.89 -0.06 -17.22
N GLU A 423 30.43 1.16 -17.48
CA GLU A 423 30.38 2.22 -16.47
C GLU A 423 29.37 1.89 -15.35
N ALA A 424 28.18 1.42 -15.72
CA ALA A 424 27.12 1.07 -14.79
C ALA A 424 27.49 -0.15 -13.93
N PHE A 425 27.88 -1.25 -14.56
CA PHE A 425 27.94 -2.55 -13.91
C PHE A 425 29.32 -3.23 -13.93
N GLY A 426 30.30 -2.65 -14.63
CA GLY A 426 31.64 -3.23 -14.73
C GLY A 426 31.72 -4.48 -15.61
N HIS A 427 30.80 -4.62 -16.57
CA HIS A 427 30.80 -5.71 -17.55
C HIS A 427 30.12 -5.28 -18.86
N ALA A 428 30.34 -6.05 -19.93
CA ALA A 428 29.64 -5.88 -21.21
C ALA A 428 28.13 -6.17 -21.10
N PRO A 429 27.30 -5.79 -22.10
CA PRO A 429 25.87 -6.10 -22.12
C PRO A 429 25.58 -7.59 -21.91
N ASN A 430 24.71 -7.89 -20.94
CA ASN A 430 24.20 -9.22 -20.63
C ASN A 430 22.80 -9.12 -20.02
N VAL A 431 22.11 -10.25 -19.85
CA VAL A 431 20.72 -10.28 -19.35
C VAL A 431 20.58 -9.62 -17.98
N PRO A 432 21.41 -9.95 -16.96
CA PRO A 432 21.28 -9.30 -15.65
C PRO A 432 21.54 -7.79 -15.69
N GLY A 433 22.44 -7.31 -16.57
CA GLY A 433 22.69 -5.87 -16.73
C GLY A 433 21.51 -5.15 -17.41
N LEU A 434 20.91 -5.76 -18.43
CA LEU A 434 19.78 -5.20 -19.15
C LEU A 434 18.58 -5.02 -18.21
N ILE A 435 18.23 -6.08 -17.47
CA ILE A 435 17.08 -6.03 -16.57
C ILE A 435 17.34 -5.04 -15.42
N ARG A 436 18.55 -5.05 -14.83
CA ARG A 436 18.91 -4.09 -13.79
C ARG A 436 18.86 -2.64 -14.26
N ALA A 437 19.29 -2.36 -15.50
CA ALA A 437 19.18 -1.02 -16.06
C ALA A 437 17.71 -0.59 -16.22
N LEU A 438 16.85 -1.43 -16.79
CA LEU A 438 15.42 -1.14 -16.91
C LEU A 438 14.76 -0.92 -15.54
N ALA A 439 15.06 -1.80 -14.58
CA ALA A 439 14.58 -1.67 -13.20
C ALA A 439 15.08 -0.39 -12.51
N ALA A 440 16.33 0.02 -12.74
CA ALA A 440 16.90 1.28 -12.25
C ALA A 440 16.08 2.49 -12.70
N TYR A 441 15.74 2.53 -13.99
CA TYR A 441 14.93 3.61 -14.54
C TYR A 441 13.50 3.58 -13.99
N ILE A 442 12.82 2.43 -13.99
CA ILE A 442 11.46 2.31 -13.45
C ILE A 442 11.41 2.70 -11.96
N ARG A 443 12.42 2.32 -11.17
CA ARG A 443 12.57 2.74 -9.78
C ARG A 443 12.71 4.23 -9.59
N SER A 444 13.28 4.95 -10.56
CA SER A 444 13.39 6.41 -10.50
C SER A 444 12.05 7.13 -10.70
N LEU A 445 11.03 6.44 -11.23
CA LEU A 445 9.71 7.01 -11.49
C LEU A 445 8.80 6.96 -10.23
N LYS A 446 9.13 7.76 -9.20
CA LYS A 446 8.38 7.83 -7.94
C LYS A 446 7.62 9.14 -7.76
N SER A 447 6.31 9.05 -7.58
CA SER A 447 5.38 10.17 -7.45
C SER A 447 4.78 10.23 -6.05
N PHE A 448 5.33 11.13 -5.23
CA PHE A 448 4.94 11.41 -3.83
C PHE A 448 5.09 12.90 -3.50
N ASN A 449 4.92 13.80 -4.48
CA ASN A 449 5.05 15.24 -4.27
C ASN A 449 3.87 16.05 -4.84
N SER A 450 2.70 15.42 -4.95
CA SER A 450 1.46 16.07 -5.33
C SER A 450 1.04 17.14 -4.30
N PRO A 451 0.13 18.07 -4.65
CA PRO A 451 -0.43 19.01 -3.68
C PRO A 451 -0.95 18.35 -2.40
N VAL A 452 -1.59 17.18 -2.51
CA VAL A 452 -2.08 16.41 -1.36
C VAL A 452 -0.93 15.89 -0.50
N ASP A 453 0.14 15.36 -1.12
CA ASP A 453 1.30 14.84 -0.38
C ASP A 453 1.98 15.95 0.43
N ARG A 454 2.22 17.10 -0.21
CA ARG A 454 2.78 18.28 0.47
C ARG A 454 1.88 18.75 1.60
N TYR A 455 0.56 18.74 1.38
CA TYR A 455 -0.40 19.12 2.41
C TYR A 455 -0.34 18.17 3.62
N LEU A 456 -0.35 16.86 3.40
CA LEU A 456 -0.33 15.87 4.47
C LEU A 456 0.99 15.89 5.26
N ARG A 457 2.12 16.19 4.60
CA ARG A 457 3.42 16.41 5.26
C ARG A 457 3.51 17.71 6.05
N GLY A 458 2.45 18.52 6.10
CA GLY A 458 2.42 19.78 6.83
C GLY A 458 3.21 20.91 6.16
N GLU A 459 3.52 20.78 4.86
CA GLU A 459 4.16 21.86 4.11
C GLU A 459 3.20 23.06 3.96
N ASP A 460 3.75 24.24 3.70
CA ASP A 460 3.02 25.50 3.53
C ASP A 460 2.33 25.55 2.15
N VAL A 461 1.31 24.71 2.01
CA VAL A 461 0.44 24.60 0.84
C VAL A 461 -1.01 24.58 1.31
N SER A 462 -1.88 25.28 0.59
CA SER A 462 -3.33 25.23 0.80
C SER A 462 -3.96 24.27 -0.21
N LEU A 463 -4.89 23.43 0.22
CA LEU A 463 -5.75 22.66 -0.67
C LEU A 463 -7.07 23.37 -0.90
N ASP A 464 -7.63 23.17 -2.09
CA ASP A 464 -9.02 23.54 -2.38
C ASP A 464 -9.96 22.78 -1.42
N PRO A 465 -10.96 23.43 -0.81
CA PRO A 465 -11.94 22.75 0.05
C PRO A 465 -12.62 21.53 -0.59
N LYS A 466 -12.85 21.52 -1.91
CA LYS A 466 -13.37 20.35 -2.62
C LYS A 466 -12.38 19.19 -2.64
N VAL A 467 -11.08 19.44 -2.72
CA VAL A 467 -10.05 18.40 -2.64
C VAL A 467 -10.00 17.79 -1.23
N MET A 468 -10.13 18.63 -0.19
CA MET A 468 -10.21 18.16 1.21
C MET A 468 -11.46 17.32 1.45
N LEU A 469 -12.62 17.79 0.97
CA LEU A 469 -13.87 17.02 1.00
C LEU A 469 -13.72 15.68 0.25
N GLY A 470 -13.12 15.70 -0.94
CA GLY A 470 -12.86 14.52 -1.74
C GLY A 470 -11.98 13.50 -1.02
N PHE A 471 -10.92 13.92 -0.33
CA PHE A 471 -10.11 13.02 0.51
C PHE A 471 -10.94 12.40 1.64
N ASN A 472 -11.74 13.20 2.35
CA ASN A 472 -12.55 12.72 3.47
C ASN A 472 -13.63 11.73 3.01
N LEU A 473 -14.24 11.96 1.84
CA LEU A 473 -15.15 11.01 1.20
C LEU A 473 -14.42 9.73 0.78
N PHE A 474 -13.29 9.86 0.09
CA PHE A 474 -12.50 8.74 -0.42
C PHE A 474 -12.07 7.81 0.71
N MET A 475 -11.59 8.37 1.82
CA MET A 475 -11.16 7.64 3.01
C MET A 475 -12.30 7.37 4.00
N GLY A 476 -13.56 7.60 3.63
CA GLY A 476 -14.71 7.54 4.53
C GLY A 476 -15.95 7.02 3.82
N LYS A 477 -16.99 7.84 3.71
CA LYS A 477 -18.31 7.49 3.14
C LYS A 477 -18.26 6.77 1.79
N ALA A 478 -17.32 7.12 0.91
CA ALA A 478 -17.19 6.48 -0.41
C ALA A 478 -16.40 5.17 -0.40
N LEU A 479 -15.82 4.81 0.76
CA LEU A 479 -15.09 3.56 1.05
C LEU A 479 -13.91 3.26 0.11
N CYS A 480 -13.50 4.18 -0.76
CA CYS A 480 -12.42 3.91 -1.72
C CYS A 480 -11.08 3.56 -1.01
N GLY A 481 -10.84 4.16 0.16
CA GLY A 481 -9.66 3.93 1.00
C GLY A 481 -9.59 2.56 1.68
N THR A 482 -10.62 1.70 1.56
CA THR A 482 -10.57 0.31 2.04
C THR A 482 -9.90 -0.63 1.05
N CYS A 483 -9.66 -0.18 -0.19
CA CYS A 483 -8.85 -0.91 -1.19
C CYS A 483 -7.71 -0.04 -1.77
N HIS A 484 -7.90 1.27 -1.89
CA HIS A 484 -6.87 2.19 -2.36
C HIS A 484 -6.14 2.85 -1.18
N PHE A 485 -5.36 2.05 -0.45
CA PHE A 485 -4.78 2.46 0.83
C PHE A 485 -3.80 3.62 0.74
N ALA A 486 -3.95 4.61 1.60
CA ALA A 486 -2.94 5.65 1.79
C ALA A 486 -1.62 5.05 2.36
N PRO A 487 -0.44 5.56 1.98
CA PRO A 487 -0.21 6.70 1.09
C PRO A 487 0.00 6.29 -0.38
N THR A 488 0.04 5.01 -0.73
CA THR A 488 0.25 4.59 -2.14
C THR A 488 -1.00 4.82 -3.00
N PHE A 489 -2.16 4.94 -2.34
CA PHE A 489 -3.50 4.95 -2.91
C PHE A 489 -3.72 3.80 -3.88
N SER A 490 -3.21 2.63 -3.51
CA SER A 490 -3.26 1.38 -4.28
C SER A 490 -3.59 0.22 -3.35
N GLY A 491 -3.92 -0.95 -3.90
CA GLY A 491 -4.14 -2.16 -3.08
C GLY A 491 -2.85 -2.80 -2.60
N LEU A 492 -1.91 -2.02 -2.07
CA LEU A 492 -0.75 -2.53 -1.34
C LEU A 492 -1.08 -2.47 0.16
N VAL A 493 -1.34 -3.63 0.76
CA VAL A 493 -2.04 -3.77 2.04
C VAL A 493 -1.18 -3.26 3.21
N PRO A 494 -1.61 -2.21 3.94
CA PRO A 494 -0.94 -1.67 5.12
C PRO A 494 -1.19 -2.54 6.38
N PRO A 495 -0.52 -2.25 7.51
CA PRO A 495 0.61 -1.31 7.67
C PRO A 495 1.95 -1.87 7.21
N GLN A 496 2.03 -3.15 6.81
CA GLN A 496 3.30 -3.77 6.42
C GLN A 496 3.61 -3.64 4.93
N PHE A 497 2.63 -3.44 4.06
CA PHE A 497 2.85 -3.23 2.62
C PHE A 497 3.61 -4.38 1.93
N LYS A 498 3.36 -5.62 2.37
CA LYS A 498 4.00 -6.85 1.85
C LYS A 498 3.16 -7.57 0.81
N GLU A 499 1.96 -7.09 0.53
CA GLU A 499 0.97 -7.81 -0.26
C GLU A 499 0.17 -6.87 -1.14
N ASN A 500 -0.02 -7.26 -2.40
CA ASN A 500 -1.06 -6.68 -3.23
C ASN A 500 -2.35 -7.49 -3.19
N GLU A 501 -3.46 -6.81 -2.91
CA GLU A 501 -4.80 -7.37 -3.02
C GLU A 501 -5.34 -7.27 -4.46
N SER A 502 -6.50 -7.88 -4.67
CA SER A 502 -7.19 -7.91 -5.95
C SER A 502 -8.68 -8.08 -5.74
N GLU A 503 -9.47 -7.31 -6.48
CA GLU A 503 -10.92 -7.19 -6.28
C GLU A 503 -11.72 -7.72 -7.46
N VAL A 504 -12.91 -8.25 -7.16
CA VAL A 504 -13.92 -8.57 -8.16
C VAL A 504 -14.98 -7.48 -8.09
N ILE A 505 -14.98 -6.57 -9.07
CA ILE A 505 -15.90 -5.42 -9.06
C ILE A 505 -16.96 -5.48 -10.17
N GLY A 506 -16.86 -6.47 -11.07
CA GLY A 506 -17.85 -6.67 -12.13
C GLY A 506 -17.77 -5.68 -13.29
N VAL A 507 -16.57 -5.36 -13.76
CA VAL A 507 -16.36 -4.45 -14.91
C VAL A 507 -17.02 -5.03 -16.18
N PRO A 508 -17.88 -4.27 -16.88
CA PRO A 508 -18.48 -4.72 -18.13
C PRO A 508 -17.50 -4.61 -19.32
N VAL A 509 -17.80 -5.31 -20.41
CA VAL A 509 -17.11 -5.13 -21.71
C VAL A 509 -17.23 -3.68 -22.19
N SER A 510 -18.43 -3.09 -22.03
CA SER A 510 -18.68 -1.67 -22.27
C SER A 510 -19.80 -1.19 -21.36
N PRO A 511 -19.62 -0.08 -20.62
CA PRO A 511 -20.65 0.46 -19.73
C PRO A 511 -21.85 1.06 -20.49
N PHE A 512 -21.75 1.22 -21.81
CA PHE A 512 -22.78 1.81 -22.66
C PHE A 512 -23.55 0.78 -23.50
N ALA A 513 -23.19 -0.50 -23.40
CA ALA A 513 -23.84 -1.58 -24.16
C ALA A 513 -25.20 -1.96 -23.57
N ILE A 514 -26.14 -2.34 -24.44
CA ILE A 514 -27.46 -2.88 -24.06
C ILE A 514 -27.70 -4.17 -24.85
N PRO A 515 -27.80 -5.34 -24.19
CA PRO A 515 -27.63 -5.57 -22.75
C PRO A 515 -26.17 -5.39 -22.30
N LEU A 516 -25.96 -5.02 -21.03
CA LEU A 516 -24.64 -5.06 -20.41
C LEU A 516 -24.13 -6.50 -20.35
N GLN A 517 -22.82 -6.66 -20.51
CA GLN A 517 -22.14 -7.95 -20.45
C GLN A 517 -20.89 -7.80 -19.60
N LEU A 518 -20.69 -8.74 -18.68
CA LEU A 518 -19.48 -8.84 -17.87
C LEU A 518 -18.27 -9.09 -18.77
N ASP A 519 -17.13 -8.46 -18.48
CA ASP A 519 -15.89 -8.76 -19.20
C ASP A 519 -15.50 -10.24 -19.03
N PRO A 520 -15.24 -11.00 -20.12
CA PRO A 520 -14.93 -12.42 -20.03
C PRO A 520 -13.51 -12.72 -19.49
N ASP A 521 -12.65 -11.72 -19.32
CA ASP A 521 -11.32 -11.88 -18.74
C ASP A 521 -11.43 -12.37 -17.29
N LEU A 522 -10.95 -13.60 -17.06
CA LEU A 522 -11.00 -14.26 -15.75
C LEU A 522 -10.00 -13.67 -14.74
N GLY A 523 -9.12 -12.77 -15.16
CA GLY A 523 -8.18 -12.06 -14.30
C GLY A 523 -7.22 -13.01 -13.59
N ARG A 524 -7.07 -12.82 -12.28
CA ARG A 524 -6.19 -13.59 -11.39
C ARG A 524 -6.42 -15.10 -11.48
N TYR A 525 -7.67 -15.55 -11.65
CA TYR A 525 -7.99 -16.98 -11.77
C TYR A 525 -7.27 -17.68 -12.94
N ALA A 526 -7.08 -16.98 -14.07
CA ALA A 526 -6.45 -17.51 -15.27
C ALA A 526 -4.96 -17.13 -15.41
N ASN A 527 -4.33 -16.66 -14.33
CA ASN A 527 -2.97 -16.12 -14.36
C ASN A 527 -1.85 -17.18 -14.47
N GLY A 528 -2.21 -18.47 -14.50
CA GLY A 528 -1.29 -19.60 -14.60
C GLY A 528 -0.71 -20.09 -13.27
N ARG A 529 -1.01 -19.43 -12.15
CA ARG A 529 -0.54 -19.84 -10.81
C ARG A 529 -1.53 -20.83 -10.19
N PRO A 530 -1.12 -22.05 -9.83
CA PRO A 530 -2.03 -23.06 -9.30
C PRO A 530 -2.85 -22.59 -8.09
N ARG A 531 -2.23 -21.86 -7.16
CA ARG A 531 -2.89 -21.34 -5.94
C ARG A 531 -3.96 -20.28 -6.22
N ASP A 532 -3.91 -19.61 -7.36
CA ASP A 532 -4.87 -18.56 -7.70
C ASP A 532 -6.12 -19.11 -8.42
N ARG A 533 -6.20 -20.43 -8.67
CA ARG A 533 -7.39 -21.09 -9.26
C ARG A 533 -8.53 -21.33 -8.26
N ALA A 534 -8.72 -20.43 -7.31
CA ALA A 534 -9.85 -20.44 -6.39
C ALA A 534 -11.00 -19.63 -7.00
N GLU A 535 -12.25 -20.12 -6.90
CA GLU A 535 -13.41 -19.48 -7.58
C GLU A 535 -13.62 -18.02 -7.18
N HIS A 536 -13.31 -17.63 -5.94
CA HIS A 536 -13.40 -16.24 -5.48
C HIS A 536 -12.43 -15.28 -6.20
N PHE A 537 -11.40 -15.79 -6.90
CA PHE A 537 -10.51 -14.97 -7.74
C PHE A 537 -10.96 -14.88 -9.20
N ARG A 538 -12.08 -15.51 -9.58
CA ARG A 538 -12.63 -15.41 -10.94
C ARG A 538 -13.07 -13.96 -11.21
N HIS A 539 -12.53 -13.35 -12.27
CA HIS A 539 -12.69 -11.93 -12.61
C HIS A 539 -12.08 -10.96 -11.59
N SER A 540 -11.12 -11.43 -10.78
CA SER A 540 -10.41 -10.59 -9.82
C SER A 540 -9.20 -9.92 -10.48
N PHE A 541 -9.01 -8.62 -10.22
CA PHE A 541 -7.89 -7.84 -10.74
C PHE A 541 -7.22 -7.03 -9.63
N LYS A 542 -5.90 -6.85 -9.73
CA LYS A 542 -5.10 -5.98 -8.87
C LYS A 542 -5.75 -4.60 -8.77
N THR A 543 -5.91 -4.09 -7.56
CA THR A 543 -6.35 -2.71 -7.29
C THR A 543 -5.23 -1.73 -7.68
N PRO A 544 -5.38 -0.94 -8.77
CA PRO A 544 -4.33 -0.04 -9.24
C PRO A 544 -4.16 1.17 -8.32
N THR A 545 -3.04 1.89 -8.46
CA THR A 545 -2.90 3.21 -7.80
C THR A 545 -3.82 4.24 -8.45
N VAL A 546 -4.39 5.15 -7.67
CA VAL A 546 -5.08 6.36 -8.19
C VAL A 546 -4.17 7.59 -8.26
N ARG A 547 -2.87 7.45 -7.94
CA ARG A 547 -1.88 8.51 -8.20
C ARG A 547 -1.73 8.71 -9.71
N ASN A 548 -1.67 9.98 -10.14
CA ASN A 548 -1.61 10.37 -11.56
C ASN A 548 -2.81 9.94 -12.42
N VAL A 549 -3.92 9.49 -11.82
CA VAL A 549 -5.05 8.90 -12.56
C VAL A 549 -5.73 9.88 -13.53
N ALA A 550 -5.59 11.19 -13.30
CA ALA A 550 -6.04 12.22 -14.23
C ALA A 550 -5.34 12.21 -15.59
N LEU A 551 -4.18 11.54 -15.70
CA LEU A 551 -3.38 11.45 -16.93
C LEU A 551 -3.51 10.10 -17.65
N THR A 552 -4.20 9.12 -17.06
CA THR A 552 -4.13 7.71 -17.47
C THR A 552 -5.44 7.16 -18.04
N ALA A 553 -6.36 8.01 -18.48
CA ALA A 553 -7.55 7.55 -19.20
C ALA A 553 -7.17 6.78 -20.48
N PRO A 554 -8.00 5.81 -20.93
CA PRO A 554 -9.22 5.31 -20.28
C PRO A 554 -8.92 4.32 -19.14
N TYR A 555 -9.94 4.00 -18.36
CA TYR A 555 -9.82 3.31 -17.07
C TYR A 555 -10.29 1.86 -17.08
N MET A 556 -9.91 1.13 -16.03
CA MET A 556 -10.08 -0.32 -15.84
C MET A 556 -9.12 -1.17 -16.68
N HIS A 557 -9.01 -2.46 -16.34
CA HIS A 557 -8.12 -3.42 -17.02
C HIS A 557 -8.40 -3.54 -18.52
N ASN A 558 -9.62 -3.24 -18.97
CA ASN A 558 -10.05 -3.31 -20.36
C ASN A 558 -10.21 -1.92 -21.03
N GLY A 559 -9.98 -0.83 -20.29
CA GLY A 559 -10.11 0.53 -20.80
C GLY A 559 -11.56 0.95 -21.14
N ALA A 560 -12.56 0.34 -20.51
CA ALA A 560 -13.97 0.54 -20.87
C ALA A 560 -14.55 1.90 -20.45
N TYR A 561 -13.95 2.59 -19.48
CA TYR A 561 -14.45 3.86 -18.95
C TYR A 561 -13.60 5.04 -19.43
N PRO A 562 -14.16 6.03 -20.14
CA PRO A 562 -13.37 7.12 -20.71
C PRO A 562 -13.04 8.26 -19.72
N THR A 563 -13.77 8.37 -18.60
CA THR A 563 -13.70 9.52 -17.68
C THR A 563 -13.72 9.07 -16.23
N LEU A 564 -13.11 9.86 -15.32
CA LEU A 564 -13.14 9.54 -13.88
C LEU A 564 -14.56 9.63 -13.32
N GLU A 565 -15.37 10.54 -13.84
CA GLU A 565 -16.77 10.69 -13.51
C GLU A 565 -17.52 9.39 -13.79
N SER A 566 -17.28 8.75 -14.94
CA SER A 566 -17.91 7.46 -15.26
C SER A 566 -17.42 6.31 -14.38
N VAL A 567 -16.18 6.39 -13.86
CA VAL A 567 -15.66 5.42 -12.89
C VAL A 567 -16.32 5.63 -11.53
N VAL A 568 -16.42 6.87 -11.06
CA VAL A 568 -17.06 7.21 -9.78
C VAL A 568 -18.54 6.83 -9.81
N ASP A 569 -19.26 7.07 -10.91
CA ASP A 569 -20.65 6.63 -11.08
C ASP A 569 -20.78 5.10 -10.99
N PHE A 570 -19.87 4.35 -11.61
CA PHE A 570 -19.85 2.89 -11.52
C PHE A 570 -19.75 2.39 -10.07
N TYR A 571 -18.85 2.96 -9.27
CA TYR A 571 -18.74 2.62 -7.85
C TYR A 571 -19.96 3.09 -7.04
N ASN A 572 -20.45 4.31 -7.29
CA ASN A 572 -21.62 4.87 -6.60
C ASN A 572 -22.88 4.02 -6.83
N ARG A 573 -22.94 3.29 -7.96
CA ARG A 573 -24.02 2.39 -8.33
C ARG A 573 -23.84 0.94 -7.85
N GLY A 574 -22.85 0.64 -7.00
CA GLY A 574 -22.65 -0.71 -6.44
C GLY A 574 -21.88 -1.67 -7.36
N GLY A 575 -21.08 -1.15 -8.28
CA GLY A 575 -20.27 -1.96 -9.21
C GLY A 575 -21.12 -2.76 -10.21
N GLY A 576 -20.56 -3.85 -10.73
CA GLY A 576 -21.24 -4.67 -11.75
C GLY A 576 -22.56 -5.25 -11.27
N ALA A 577 -22.62 -5.71 -10.02
CA ALA A 577 -23.85 -6.24 -9.43
C ALA A 577 -24.95 -5.17 -9.34
N GLY A 578 -24.62 -3.95 -8.90
CA GLY A 578 -25.58 -2.85 -8.85
C GLY A 578 -25.97 -2.29 -10.23
N LEU A 579 -25.21 -2.62 -11.29
CA LEU A 579 -25.63 -2.47 -12.69
C LEU A 579 -26.53 -3.61 -13.21
N GLY A 580 -26.84 -4.62 -12.38
CA GLY A 580 -27.66 -5.78 -12.74
C GLY A 580 -26.89 -6.94 -13.38
N LEU A 581 -25.55 -6.92 -13.35
CA LEU A 581 -24.74 -8.08 -13.78
C LEU A 581 -24.72 -9.16 -12.70
N GLN A 582 -24.57 -10.41 -13.11
CA GLN A 582 -24.34 -11.52 -12.18
C GLN A 582 -22.85 -11.60 -11.85
N VAL A 583 -22.49 -11.23 -10.61
CA VAL A 583 -21.10 -11.16 -10.13
C VAL A 583 -20.98 -11.94 -8.81
N PRO A 584 -20.87 -13.29 -8.84
CA PRO A 584 -21.04 -14.16 -7.66
C PRO A 584 -20.08 -13.92 -6.49
N HIS A 585 -18.94 -13.28 -6.75
CA HIS A 585 -17.89 -13.03 -5.76
C HIS A 585 -17.52 -11.54 -5.69
N GLN A 586 -18.47 -10.64 -5.98
CA GLN A 586 -18.19 -9.21 -5.91
C GLN A 586 -17.69 -8.84 -4.50
N THR A 587 -16.62 -8.06 -4.44
CA THR A 587 -15.99 -7.64 -3.18
C THR A 587 -16.39 -6.23 -2.76
N LEU A 588 -17.05 -5.47 -3.65
CA LEU A 588 -17.72 -4.22 -3.29
C LEU A 588 -19.06 -4.47 -2.61
N PRO A 589 -19.47 -3.61 -1.65
CA PRO A 589 -20.85 -3.57 -1.18
C PRO A 589 -21.83 -3.53 -2.34
N PHE A 590 -22.93 -4.28 -2.23
CA PHE A 590 -23.95 -4.37 -3.27
C PHE A 590 -24.82 -3.10 -3.34
N ASP A 591 -24.90 -2.36 -2.24
CA ASP A 591 -25.72 -1.16 -2.12
C ASP A 591 -25.07 0.06 -2.78
N HIS A 592 -25.94 0.98 -3.22
CA HIS A 592 -25.50 2.29 -3.69
C HIS A 592 -24.82 3.08 -2.56
N LEU A 593 -23.70 3.73 -2.87
CA LEU A 593 -23.00 4.62 -1.92
C LEU A 593 -23.81 5.91 -1.62
N ASN A 594 -24.85 6.18 -2.41
CA ASN A 594 -25.73 7.34 -2.27
C ASN A 594 -24.97 8.67 -2.24
N LEU A 595 -23.92 8.78 -3.06
CA LEU A 595 -23.15 10.01 -3.21
C LEU A 595 -23.91 11.00 -4.08
N THR A 596 -24.03 12.23 -3.59
CA THR A 596 -24.54 13.38 -4.34
C THR A 596 -23.60 13.74 -5.49
N GLU A 597 -24.10 14.48 -6.49
CA GLU A 597 -23.25 14.96 -7.59
C GLU A 597 -22.05 15.78 -7.09
N GLY A 598 -22.23 16.60 -6.04
CA GLY A 598 -21.15 17.38 -5.44
C GLY A 598 -20.10 16.52 -4.73
N GLU A 599 -20.50 15.43 -4.09
CA GLU A 599 -19.57 14.46 -3.48
C GLU A 599 -18.79 13.69 -4.56
N GLN A 600 -19.45 13.28 -5.64
CA GLN A 600 -18.78 12.63 -6.78
C GLN A 600 -17.78 13.58 -7.45
N GLU A 601 -18.15 14.85 -7.65
CA GLU A 601 -17.21 15.88 -8.15
C GLU A 601 -16.01 16.03 -7.22
N ALA A 602 -16.24 16.10 -5.90
CA ALA A 602 -15.15 16.23 -4.92
C ALA A 602 -14.17 15.04 -4.96
N LEU A 603 -14.66 13.81 -5.13
CA LEU A 603 -13.81 12.62 -5.32
C LEU A 603 -12.92 12.74 -6.56
N VAL A 604 -13.49 13.17 -7.69
CA VAL A 604 -12.71 13.41 -8.92
C VAL A 604 -11.64 14.47 -8.68
N ARG A 605 -11.99 15.61 -8.05
CA ARG A 605 -11.03 16.67 -7.72
C ARG A 605 -9.89 16.18 -6.83
N PHE A 606 -10.20 15.34 -5.85
CA PHE A 606 -9.19 14.73 -5.00
C PHE A 606 -8.22 13.86 -5.81
N MET A 607 -8.74 12.96 -6.65
CA MET A 607 -7.92 12.10 -7.51
C MET A 607 -7.07 12.90 -8.50
N GLU A 608 -7.60 13.98 -9.06
CA GLU A 608 -6.83 14.92 -9.90
C GLU A 608 -5.66 15.55 -9.13
N ALA A 609 -5.89 15.92 -7.87
CA ALA A 609 -4.90 16.53 -6.99
C ALA A 609 -3.78 15.56 -6.54
N LEU A 610 -3.87 14.26 -6.88
CA LEU A 610 -2.80 13.27 -6.70
C LEU A 610 -1.81 13.22 -7.89
N THR A 611 -1.95 14.12 -8.86
CA THR A 611 -1.04 14.20 -10.01
C THR A 611 0.31 14.81 -9.62
N ASP A 612 1.38 14.06 -9.87
CA ASP A 612 2.78 14.48 -9.76
C ASP A 612 3.65 13.68 -10.75
N THR A 613 3.99 14.32 -11.86
CA THR A 613 4.90 13.79 -12.90
C THR A 613 6.16 14.65 -13.06
N ALA A 614 6.43 15.51 -12.08
CA ALA A 614 7.52 16.48 -12.16
C ALA A 614 8.87 15.77 -12.35
N GLY A 615 9.62 16.17 -13.36
CA GLY A 615 10.93 15.58 -13.67
C GLY A 615 10.91 14.21 -14.35
N MET A 616 9.74 13.62 -14.62
CA MET A 616 9.63 12.27 -15.21
C MET A 616 9.26 12.27 -16.70
N THR A 617 8.81 13.40 -17.25
CA THR A 617 8.26 13.46 -18.63
C THR A 617 9.32 13.60 -19.73
N ALA A 618 10.61 13.66 -19.37
CA ALA A 618 11.69 13.93 -20.31
C ALA A 618 12.10 12.71 -21.15
N ARG A 619 11.99 12.84 -22.48
CA ARG A 619 12.49 11.86 -23.45
C ARG A 619 14.01 12.01 -23.67
N PRO A 620 14.74 10.94 -24.07
CA PRO A 620 16.12 11.09 -24.51
C PRO A 620 16.23 11.98 -25.74
N ALA A 621 17.24 12.85 -25.80
CA ALA A 621 17.49 13.69 -26.97
C ALA A 621 18.01 12.88 -28.17
N ARG A 622 18.67 11.75 -27.90
CA ARG A 622 19.21 10.82 -28.90
C ARG A 622 19.32 9.43 -28.29
N LEU A 623 19.22 8.40 -29.14
CA LEU A 623 19.54 7.02 -28.77
C LEU A 623 21.00 6.70 -29.11
N PRO A 624 21.62 5.70 -28.45
CA PRO A 624 22.95 5.22 -28.78
C PRO A 624 23.06 4.77 -30.25
N ALA A 625 24.12 5.19 -30.93
CA ALA A 625 24.31 4.84 -32.34
C ALA A 625 24.83 3.40 -32.50
N PHE A 626 24.54 2.81 -33.66
CA PHE A 626 25.07 1.52 -34.12
C PHE A 626 25.96 1.73 -35.33
N ASP A 627 27.15 1.11 -35.32
CA ASP A 627 28.05 1.16 -36.47
C ASP A 627 27.51 0.28 -37.61
N HIS A 628 27.03 -0.91 -37.27
CA HIS A 628 26.36 -1.84 -38.18
C HIS A 628 25.20 -2.59 -37.50
N PRO A 629 24.05 -2.75 -38.18
CA PRO A 629 23.68 -2.09 -39.43
C PRO A 629 23.25 -0.63 -39.20
N SER A 630 23.67 0.25 -40.12
CA SER A 630 23.51 1.72 -39.95
C SER A 630 22.06 2.20 -40.01
N ASP A 631 21.16 1.40 -40.58
CA ASP A 631 19.74 1.70 -40.73
C ASP A 631 18.99 1.70 -39.39
N TRP A 632 19.49 0.97 -38.38
CA TRP A 632 18.97 1.02 -37.01
C TRP A 632 19.04 2.44 -36.43
N ASN A 633 19.95 3.29 -36.91
CA ASN A 633 20.03 4.69 -36.46
C ASN A 633 18.85 5.56 -36.92
N ARG A 634 17.96 5.05 -37.77
CA ARG A 634 16.72 5.74 -38.21
C ARG A 634 15.52 5.45 -37.31
N ARG A 635 15.67 4.59 -36.29
CA ARG A 635 14.58 4.21 -35.38
C ARG A 635 14.08 5.41 -34.56
N ALA A 636 12.77 5.45 -34.31
CA ALA A 636 12.12 6.54 -33.58
C ALA A 636 12.34 6.41 -32.06
N ILE A 637 12.63 7.53 -31.39
CA ILE A 637 12.75 7.57 -29.92
C ILE A 637 11.36 7.35 -29.30
N GLY A 638 11.23 6.26 -28.54
CA GLY A 638 9.95 5.79 -27.99
C GLY A 638 9.16 4.89 -28.95
N GLY A 639 9.74 4.52 -30.09
CA GLY A 639 9.12 3.63 -31.08
C GLY A 639 8.00 4.28 -31.91
N SER A 640 7.38 3.45 -32.74
CA SER A 640 6.21 3.79 -33.55
C SER A 640 4.93 3.34 -32.84
N TYR A 641 3.86 4.12 -32.98
CA TYR A 641 2.55 3.83 -32.41
C TYR A 641 1.48 3.87 -33.49
#